data_AF-F0ZKP3-F1
#
_entry.id   AF-F0ZKP3-F1
#
_cell.length_a   1.000
_cell.length_b   1.000
_cell.length_c   1.000
_cell.angle_alpha   90.00
_cell.angle_beta   90.00
_cell.angle_gamma   90.00
#
_symmetry.space_group_name_H-M   'P 1'
#
loop_
_entity.id
_entity.type
_entity.pdbx_description
1 polymer ?
#
loop_
_entity_poly.entity_id
_entity_poly.type
_entity_poly.pdbx_seq_one_letter_code
_entity_poly.pdbx_strand_id
1 'polypeptide(L)'
;MDIKKLILFIFLIIGLKCSVVQSERKCKISLLLSGDFNDMGYNFMMNDARIRTERILGIESIYYKNLEQSIGLAQWAIEDSIRQNANLIIISSAIHTSLGFEYASKYKDSDIYWFIRGRARPTEYLEKVTVFNFNAYVLHYAMGYFSGLMSKTGVVGFVAPGPNILSVSNDNSYYLGARAANSSIKFVNIYTGSWLNPEVAYKASEFLISNGADYIGMSQDDMSVQQALIDHGSMGLGETGFPNSLIFGADVGVSYITNWTDVFVKYANQVNNDSWTPADSYFTSFADGGSLFMDKYSYKVEDSIQLKVSEMIEKLKNDSFQPFRCDPLYLNLEVPIENGNCVDDTYFKTSKELIKNGNVQDYGVYTIPIKFVDYPSSLKLGVTIVSAISIVFCIVAMGLVMLFRHAKIIRSASPAFCLLILLGCIVIFCACIIFSQTPTKETCRTRVWLLSVGFTIFLGNLLVKNWRIWLLFDNPKLKKRTITNWKLYPWVAGILAVDILILGLWTGLGNIRSEPRAGIDGLSKYEYSDVCTNDKGGDTMLYILLVFHGIKLLLACFISFKIKAVDIEEFNESKPISTSVYLITFCLFIVIPLMISPQSISSQVATICICSIFATLLSIAILFGSKFYKMATKGLALNETFATSTKSSSFSLSLEKEEKDEHVKEEIKKSQASSNINYNSRLAHFTSDESDMDEKSKQEEQSSQQQNDPNNEDSTQQQEQPQNNNDEENNNNNNNIESEKDV
;
A
#
# COMPACT_ATOMS: atom_id res chain seq x y z
N MET A 1 12.34 -61.03 -75.39
CA MET A 1 13.43 -60.19 -74.83
C MET A 1 13.94 -60.88 -73.59
N ASP A 2 15.26 -60.98 -73.38
CA ASP A 2 15.86 -61.80 -72.32
C ASP A 2 15.45 -61.36 -70.90
N ILE A 3 15.12 -62.32 -70.03
CA ILE A 3 14.86 -62.06 -68.60
C ILE A 3 16.10 -61.45 -67.93
N LYS A 4 17.31 -61.90 -68.32
CA LYS A 4 18.57 -61.29 -67.85
C LYS A 4 18.70 -59.82 -68.24
N LYS A 5 18.20 -59.42 -69.43
CA LYS A 5 18.21 -58.01 -69.87
C LYS A 5 17.15 -57.19 -69.15
N LEU A 6 15.98 -57.77 -68.85
CA LEU A 6 14.95 -57.11 -68.05
C LEU A 6 15.43 -56.83 -66.62
N ILE A 7 16.06 -57.80 -65.96
CA ILE A 7 16.62 -57.64 -64.60
C ILE A 7 17.74 -56.58 -64.60
N LEU A 8 18.63 -56.59 -65.60
CA LEU A 8 19.69 -55.60 -65.70
C LEU A 8 19.14 -54.17 -65.91
N PHE A 9 18.07 -54.02 -66.71
CA PHE A 9 17.42 -52.74 -66.95
C PHE A 9 16.68 -52.21 -65.71
N ILE A 10 16.05 -53.10 -64.93
CA ILE A 10 15.42 -52.75 -63.64
C ILE A 10 16.48 -52.31 -62.62
N PHE A 11 17.61 -53.01 -62.51
CA PHE A 11 18.73 -52.58 -61.66
C PHE A 11 19.31 -51.23 -62.09
N LEU A 12 19.41 -50.95 -63.40
CA LEU A 12 19.90 -49.66 -63.91
C LEU A 12 18.94 -48.50 -63.57
N ILE A 13 17.63 -48.73 -63.58
CA ILE A 13 16.61 -47.73 -63.23
C ILE A 13 16.57 -47.48 -61.72
N ILE A 14 16.71 -48.52 -60.89
CA ILE A 14 16.78 -48.39 -59.42
C ILE A 14 18.09 -47.70 -59.00
N GLY A 15 19.21 -47.99 -59.68
CA GLY A 15 20.52 -47.42 -59.39
C GLY A 15 20.66 -45.91 -59.64
N LEU A 16 19.76 -45.29 -60.42
CA LEU A 16 19.84 -43.86 -60.78
C LEU A 16 18.91 -42.92 -59.99
N LYS A 17 18.25 -43.41 -58.93
CA LYS A 17 17.40 -42.56 -58.05
C LYS A 17 17.72 -42.64 -56.56
N CYS A 18 18.93 -43.05 -56.20
CA CYS A 18 19.50 -42.66 -54.91
C CYS A 18 20.17 -41.28 -55.02
N SER A 19 19.37 -40.25 -55.32
CA SER A 19 19.73 -38.91 -54.87
C SER A 19 19.74 -38.96 -53.36
N VAL A 20 20.87 -38.64 -52.73
CA VAL A 20 20.93 -38.51 -51.28
C VAL A 20 19.96 -37.39 -50.91
N VAL A 21 18.81 -37.74 -50.35
CA VAL A 21 17.94 -36.78 -49.65
C VAL A 21 18.67 -36.44 -48.36
N GLN A 22 19.64 -35.54 -48.49
CA GLN A 22 20.33 -34.93 -47.39
C GLN A 22 19.27 -34.10 -46.66
N SER A 23 18.71 -34.69 -45.61
CA SER A 23 17.74 -34.01 -44.74
C SER A 23 18.38 -32.69 -44.31
N GLU A 24 17.80 -31.57 -44.74
CA GLU A 24 18.34 -30.25 -44.41
C GLU A 24 18.47 -30.16 -42.89
N ARG A 25 19.70 -29.98 -42.41
CA ARG A 25 20.05 -30.00 -40.99
C ARG A 25 19.56 -28.70 -40.37
N LYS A 26 18.26 -28.64 -40.10
CA LYS A 26 17.60 -27.42 -39.67
C LYS A 26 18.06 -27.05 -38.26
N CYS A 27 18.75 -25.92 -38.13
CA CYS A 27 19.08 -25.32 -36.85
C CYS A 27 17.80 -25.09 -36.04
N LYS A 28 17.86 -25.40 -34.74
CA LYS A 28 16.85 -25.06 -33.74
C LYS A 28 17.54 -24.37 -32.57
N ILE A 29 17.25 -23.08 -32.42
CA ILE A 29 17.88 -22.23 -31.39
C ILE A 29 17.20 -22.48 -30.04
N SER A 30 17.99 -22.50 -28.97
CA SER A 30 17.51 -22.22 -27.61
C SER A 30 18.19 -20.98 -27.06
N LEU A 31 17.42 -20.00 -26.59
CA LEU A 31 17.94 -18.77 -25.99
C LEU A 31 17.68 -18.74 -24.48
N LEU A 32 18.75 -18.69 -23.68
CA LEU A 32 18.71 -18.62 -22.23
C LEU A 32 19.02 -17.19 -21.75
N LEU A 33 17.95 -16.43 -21.44
CA LEU A 33 18.01 -15.05 -20.95
C LEU A 33 18.26 -14.97 -19.44
N SER A 34 18.93 -13.89 -19.00
CA SER A 34 19.15 -13.59 -17.58
C SER A 34 17.86 -13.13 -16.90
N GLY A 35 17.24 -12.10 -17.45
CA GLY A 35 16.00 -11.48 -16.96
C GLY A 35 14.81 -11.73 -17.89
N ASP A 36 13.85 -10.82 -17.88
CA ASP A 36 12.67 -10.83 -18.75
C ASP A 36 12.91 -9.92 -19.97
N PHE A 37 12.43 -10.31 -21.15
CA PHE A 37 12.57 -9.50 -22.38
C PHE A 37 11.66 -8.26 -22.39
N ASN A 38 10.83 -8.08 -21.35
CA ASN A 38 10.06 -6.86 -21.11
C ASN A 38 10.91 -5.71 -20.53
N ASP A 39 12.23 -5.91 -20.36
CA ASP A 39 13.17 -4.86 -19.92
C ASP A 39 13.28 -3.67 -20.88
N MET A 40 12.92 -3.87 -22.16
CA MET A 40 13.22 -2.92 -23.26
C MET A 40 14.71 -2.53 -23.25
N GLY A 41 15.56 -3.55 -23.10
CA GLY A 41 17.01 -3.43 -23.02
C GLY A 41 17.71 -4.68 -23.54
N TYR A 42 18.70 -5.18 -22.81
CA TYR A 42 19.54 -6.29 -23.28
C TYR A 42 18.75 -7.59 -23.53
N ASN A 43 17.80 -7.96 -22.66
CA ASN A 43 17.01 -9.18 -22.84
C ASN A 43 16.00 -9.03 -23.98
N PHE A 44 15.40 -7.85 -24.15
CA PHE A 44 14.60 -7.51 -25.34
C PHE A 44 15.41 -7.72 -26.61
N MET A 45 16.60 -7.12 -26.72
CA MET A 45 17.40 -7.14 -27.95
C MET A 45 17.92 -8.55 -28.30
N MET A 46 18.24 -9.37 -27.30
CA MET A 46 18.58 -10.78 -27.52
C MET A 46 17.37 -11.60 -28.00
N ASN A 47 16.16 -11.32 -27.49
CA ASN A 47 14.92 -11.97 -27.93
C ASN A 47 14.45 -11.51 -29.32
N ASP A 48 14.59 -10.22 -29.65
CA ASP A 48 14.28 -9.68 -30.97
C ASP A 48 15.22 -10.29 -32.03
N ALA A 49 16.52 -10.41 -31.75
CA ALA A 49 17.46 -11.12 -32.59
C ALA A 49 17.06 -12.58 -32.86
N ARG A 50 16.56 -13.29 -31.83
CA ARG A 50 15.97 -14.65 -31.98
C ARG A 50 14.78 -14.64 -32.94
N ILE A 51 13.78 -13.78 -32.70
CA ILE A 51 12.55 -13.68 -33.52
C ILE A 51 12.87 -13.30 -34.97
N ARG A 52 13.83 -12.41 -35.20
CA ARG A 52 14.30 -12.04 -36.54
C ARG A 52 15.00 -13.22 -37.21
N THR A 53 15.84 -13.97 -36.49
CA THR A 53 16.54 -15.16 -37.02
C THR A 53 15.56 -16.27 -37.40
N GLU A 54 14.53 -16.53 -36.57
CA GLU A 54 13.41 -17.43 -36.90
C GLU A 54 12.75 -17.04 -38.23
N ARG A 55 12.44 -15.75 -38.40
CA ARG A 55 11.79 -15.22 -39.61
C ARG A 55 12.69 -15.23 -40.86
N ILE A 56 13.99 -14.98 -40.70
CA ILE A 56 14.97 -14.91 -41.80
C ILE A 56 15.31 -16.31 -42.32
N LEU A 57 15.50 -17.29 -41.43
CA LEU A 57 15.94 -18.65 -41.77
C LEU A 57 14.79 -19.68 -41.79
N GLY A 58 13.58 -19.28 -41.41
CA GLY A 58 12.43 -20.18 -41.30
C GLY A 58 12.59 -21.26 -40.23
N ILE A 59 13.45 -21.03 -39.23
CA ILE A 59 13.82 -21.99 -38.19
C ILE A 59 12.89 -21.95 -36.97
N GLU A 60 12.85 -23.06 -36.23
CA GLU A 60 12.26 -23.08 -34.88
C GLU A 60 13.24 -22.49 -33.86
N SER A 61 12.70 -21.87 -32.81
CA SER A 61 13.47 -21.69 -31.58
C SER A 61 12.59 -21.83 -30.33
N ILE A 62 13.27 -21.95 -29.20
CA ILE A 62 12.72 -21.93 -27.86
C ILE A 62 13.50 -20.91 -27.03
N TYR A 63 12.92 -20.44 -25.93
CA TYR A 63 13.60 -19.50 -25.03
C TYR A 63 13.18 -19.71 -23.58
N TYR A 64 14.06 -19.27 -22.68
CA TYR A 64 13.87 -19.31 -21.23
C TYR A 64 14.30 -17.95 -20.66
N LYS A 65 13.66 -17.52 -19.58
CA LYS A 65 13.85 -16.19 -18.97
C LYS A 65 13.89 -16.23 -17.45
N ASN A 66 14.37 -15.14 -16.84
CA ASN A 66 14.55 -15.00 -15.39
C ASN A 66 15.47 -16.07 -14.76
N LEU A 67 16.44 -16.59 -15.52
CA LEU A 67 17.28 -17.72 -15.10
C LEU A 67 18.26 -17.35 -13.97
N GLU A 68 18.65 -16.08 -13.84
CA GLU A 68 19.57 -15.64 -12.77
C GLU A 68 18.97 -15.75 -11.36
N GLN A 69 17.66 -16.01 -11.23
CA GLN A 69 17.03 -16.33 -9.95
C GLN A 69 17.56 -17.63 -9.32
N SER A 70 18.08 -18.57 -10.13
CA SER A 70 18.71 -19.80 -9.63
C SER A 70 19.49 -20.52 -10.72
N ILE A 71 20.75 -20.91 -10.41
CA ILE A 71 21.58 -21.77 -11.26
C ILE A 71 20.85 -23.09 -11.62
N GLY A 72 19.98 -23.60 -10.73
CA GLY A 72 19.16 -24.78 -11.00
C GLY A 72 18.09 -24.58 -12.08
N LEU A 73 17.56 -23.35 -12.25
CA LEU A 73 16.68 -23.01 -13.37
C LEU A 73 17.46 -22.95 -14.68
N ALA A 74 18.67 -22.36 -14.66
CA ALA A 74 19.56 -22.35 -15.83
C ALA A 74 19.96 -23.78 -16.25
N GLN A 75 20.28 -24.66 -15.29
CA GLN A 75 20.58 -26.07 -15.56
C GLN A 75 19.37 -26.78 -16.18
N TRP A 76 18.18 -26.66 -15.56
CA TRP A 76 16.95 -27.24 -16.10
C TRP A 76 16.66 -26.73 -17.53
N ALA A 77 16.86 -25.44 -17.80
CA ALA A 77 16.66 -24.86 -19.13
C ALA A 77 17.61 -25.45 -20.18
N ILE A 78 18.88 -25.71 -19.85
CA ILE A 78 19.82 -26.41 -20.76
C ILE A 78 19.35 -27.86 -20.99
N GLU A 79 18.99 -28.60 -19.93
CA GLU A 79 18.52 -29.98 -20.05
C GLU A 79 17.20 -30.08 -20.83
N ASP A 80 16.28 -29.12 -20.68
CA ASP A 80 15.03 -29.04 -21.45
C ASP A 80 15.29 -28.66 -22.91
N SER A 81 16.24 -27.76 -23.18
CA SER A 81 16.69 -27.42 -24.54
C SER A 81 17.16 -28.65 -25.31
N ILE A 82 17.97 -29.50 -24.66
CA ILE A 82 18.48 -30.74 -25.25
C ILE A 82 17.33 -31.75 -25.45
N ARG A 83 16.40 -31.89 -24.48
CA ARG A 83 15.20 -32.73 -24.62
C ARG A 83 14.25 -32.26 -25.73
N GLN A 84 14.24 -30.98 -26.06
CA GLN A 84 13.47 -30.40 -27.17
C GLN A 84 14.21 -30.41 -28.53
N ASN A 85 15.37 -31.06 -28.61
CA ASN A 85 16.24 -31.17 -29.78
C ASN A 85 16.75 -29.81 -30.32
N ALA A 86 17.04 -28.84 -29.44
CA ALA A 86 17.77 -27.65 -29.83
C ALA A 86 19.26 -27.99 -30.05
N ASN A 87 19.80 -27.61 -31.21
CA ASN A 87 21.18 -27.85 -31.61
C ASN A 87 22.05 -26.58 -31.65
N LEU A 88 21.48 -25.40 -31.40
CA LEU A 88 22.22 -24.16 -31.12
C LEU A 88 21.75 -23.57 -29.78
N ILE A 89 22.53 -23.74 -28.73
CA ILE A 89 22.21 -23.25 -27.38
C ILE A 89 22.96 -21.94 -27.13
N ILE A 90 22.20 -20.85 -26.99
CA ILE A 90 22.68 -19.48 -26.76
C ILE A 90 22.48 -19.12 -25.30
N ILE A 91 23.59 -18.83 -24.59
CA ILE A 91 23.59 -18.47 -23.17
C ILE A 91 23.96 -16.99 -23.06
N SER A 92 22.99 -16.11 -22.79
CA SER A 92 23.16 -14.65 -22.86
C SER A 92 23.59 -13.99 -21.55
N SER A 93 23.81 -14.75 -20.48
CA SER A 93 24.29 -14.25 -19.18
C SER A 93 25.77 -14.56 -18.98
N ALA A 94 26.51 -13.58 -18.43
CA ALA A 94 27.88 -13.77 -17.97
C ALA A 94 27.97 -14.50 -16.60
N ILE A 95 26.85 -14.64 -15.87
CA ILE A 95 26.76 -15.47 -14.65
C ILE A 95 26.68 -16.96 -15.04
N HIS A 96 26.02 -17.27 -16.16
CA HIS A 96 25.85 -18.65 -16.64
C HIS A 96 27.01 -19.18 -17.51
N THR A 97 28.08 -18.39 -17.73
CA THR A 97 29.25 -18.79 -18.55
C THR A 97 29.84 -20.13 -18.13
N SER A 98 30.10 -20.33 -16.83
CA SER A 98 30.73 -21.55 -16.31
C SER A 98 29.86 -22.79 -16.49
N LEU A 99 28.55 -22.66 -16.24
CA LEU A 99 27.57 -23.73 -16.46
C LEU A 99 27.47 -24.09 -17.96
N GLY A 100 27.54 -23.09 -18.83
CA GLY A 100 27.61 -23.28 -20.28
C GLY A 100 28.82 -24.12 -20.70
N PHE A 101 30.01 -23.82 -20.16
CA PHE A 101 31.22 -24.63 -20.44
C PHE A 101 31.15 -26.05 -19.88
N GLU A 102 30.57 -26.24 -18.69
CA GLU A 102 30.35 -27.56 -18.10
C GLU A 102 29.48 -28.43 -19.03
N TYR A 103 28.34 -27.89 -19.48
CA TYR A 103 27.43 -28.59 -20.38
C TYR A 103 28.03 -28.77 -21.78
N ALA A 104 28.74 -27.78 -22.32
CA ALA A 104 29.45 -27.94 -23.58
C ALA A 104 30.51 -29.05 -23.52
N SER A 105 31.24 -29.18 -22.40
CA SER A 105 32.21 -30.26 -22.21
C SER A 105 31.55 -31.63 -22.00
N LYS A 106 30.35 -31.68 -21.40
CA LYS A 106 29.53 -32.90 -21.22
C LYS A 106 28.91 -33.39 -22.52
N TYR A 107 28.62 -32.49 -23.46
CA TYR A 107 27.97 -32.78 -24.74
C TYR A 107 28.87 -32.52 -25.96
N LYS A 108 30.20 -32.41 -25.79
CA LYS A 108 31.18 -32.08 -26.85
C LYS A 108 31.08 -32.98 -28.10
N ASP A 109 30.80 -34.27 -27.90
CA ASP A 109 30.71 -35.28 -28.95
C ASP A 109 29.28 -35.40 -29.55
N SER A 110 28.34 -34.57 -29.08
CA SER A 110 26.94 -34.53 -29.54
C SER A 110 26.72 -33.50 -30.65
N ASP A 111 25.53 -33.50 -31.26
CA ASP A 111 25.19 -32.52 -32.31
C ASP A 111 24.59 -31.22 -31.77
N ILE A 112 25.34 -30.58 -30.86
CA ILE A 112 24.94 -29.36 -30.15
C ILE A 112 26.08 -28.35 -30.21
N TYR A 113 25.78 -27.14 -30.67
CA TYR A 113 26.67 -25.99 -30.72
C TYR A 113 26.30 -24.98 -29.63
N TRP A 114 27.30 -24.30 -29.11
CA TRP A 114 27.17 -23.45 -27.93
C TRP A 114 27.67 -22.04 -28.22
N PHE A 115 26.79 -21.05 -28.05
CA PHE A 115 27.12 -19.63 -28.17
C PHE A 115 27.03 -18.99 -26.78
N ILE A 116 28.17 -18.89 -26.08
CA ILE A 116 28.21 -18.62 -24.65
C ILE A 116 28.72 -17.19 -24.40
N ARG A 117 27.94 -16.36 -23.69
CA ARG A 117 28.43 -15.04 -23.27
C ARG A 117 29.58 -15.22 -22.28
N GLY A 118 30.71 -14.55 -22.51
CA GLY A 118 31.89 -14.70 -21.64
C GLY A 118 33.14 -13.99 -22.14
N ARG A 119 34.24 -14.12 -21.37
CA ARG A 119 35.57 -13.56 -21.72
C ARG A 119 36.69 -14.59 -21.79
N ALA A 120 36.50 -15.77 -21.19
CA ALA A 120 37.42 -16.89 -21.33
C ALA A 120 37.33 -17.44 -22.76
N ARG A 121 38.47 -17.69 -23.42
CA ARG A 121 38.47 -18.41 -24.70
C ARG A 121 38.03 -19.87 -24.47
N PRO A 122 37.31 -20.48 -25.43
CA PRO A 122 37.08 -21.92 -25.41
C PRO A 122 38.41 -22.67 -25.50
N THR A 123 38.49 -23.84 -24.89
CA THR A 123 39.63 -24.75 -25.03
C THR A 123 39.60 -25.46 -26.38
N GLU A 124 40.77 -25.85 -26.90
CA GLU A 124 40.89 -26.46 -28.23
C GLU A 124 40.05 -27.73 -28.42
N TYR A 125 39.75 -28.47 -27.33
CA TYR A 125 38.91 -29.67 -27.36
C TYR A 125 37.39 -29.38 -27.39
N LEU A 126 36.97 -28.12 -27.40
CA LEU A 126 35.57 -27.67 -27.43
C LEU A 126 35.22 -27.05 -28.79
N GLU A 127 35.43 -27.81 -29.87
CA GLU A 127 35.28 -27.37 -31.27
C GLU A 127 33.90 -26.79 -31.61
N LYS A 128 32.83 -27.24 -30.94
CA LYS A 128 31.45 -26.76 -31.12
C LYS A 128 31.07 -25.57 -30.21
N VAL A 129 32.05 -24.87 -29.61
CA VAL A 129 31.85 -23.73 -28.71
C VAL A 129 32.43 -22.46 -29.30
N THR A 130 31.60 -21.41 -29.35
CA THR A 130 32.03 -20.03 -29.60
C THR A 130 31.63 -19.17 -28.42
N VAL A 131 32.56 -18.35 -27.95
CA VAL A 131 32.32 -17.41 -26.85
C VAL A 131 32.02 -16.03 -27.43
N PHE A 132 31.14 -15.25 -26.81
CA PHE A 132 30.86 -13.88 -27.27
C PHE A 132 30.80 -12.85 -26.15
N ASN A 133 31.16 -11.61 -26.46
CA ASN A 133 30.95 -10.45 -25.60
C ASN A 133 31.02 -9.15 -26.42
N PHE A 134 30.45 -8.06 -25.88
CA PHE A 134 30.57 -6.72 -26.46
C PHE A 134 31.47 -5.81 -25.64
N ASN A 135 32.06 -4.82 -26.30
CA ASN A 135 32.85 -3.78 -25.66
C ASN A 135 31.95 -2.67 -25.08
N ALA A 136 31.38 -2.89 -23.89
CA ALA A 136 30.58 -1.87 -23.20
C ALA A 136 31.35 -0.55 -22.94
N TYR A 137 32.68 -0.63 -22.82
CA TYR A 137 33.55 0.51 -22.49
C TYR A 137 33.57 1.55 -23.61
N VAL A 138 33.58 1.11 -24.87
CA VAL A 138 33.53 2.04 -26.02
C VAL A 138 32.17 2.71 -26.17
N LEU A 139 31.09 2.03 -25.75
CA LEU A 139 29.73 2.57 -25.73
C LEU A 139 29.62 3.68 -24.68
N HIS A 140 29.95 3.38 -23.42
CA HIS A 140 29.89 4.37 -22.34
C HIS A 140 30.86 5.54 -22.55
N TYR A 141 32.04 5.32 -23.15
CA TYR A 141 32.94 6.42 -23.56
C TYR A 141 32.28 7.34 -24.61
N ALA A 142 31.57 6.80 -25.60
CA ALA A 142 30.84 7.60 -26.58
C ALA A 142 29.67 8.37 -25.96
N MET A 143 28.89 7.73 -25.07
CA MET A 143 27.81 8.38 -24.32
C MET A 143 28.33 9.48 -23.40
N GLY A 144 29.47 9.24 -22.73
CA GLY A 144 30.17 10.25 -21.94
C GLY A 144 30.62 11.43 -22.80
N TYR A 145 31.22 11.18 -23.97
CA TYR A 145 31.64 12.23 -24.91
C TYR A 145 30.48 13.09 -25.42
N PHE A 146 29.32 12.47 -25.71
CA PHE A 146 28.06 13.19 -25.97
C PHE A 146 27.66 14.07 -24.76
N SER A 147 27.60 13.51 -23.55
CA SER A 147 27.22 14.24 -22.33
C SER A 147 28.17 15.40 -22.00
N GLY A 148 29.47 15.24 -22.20
CA GLY A 148 30.46 16.30 -22.00
C GLY A 148 30.42 17.43 -23.03
N LEU A 149 29.80 17.20 -24.21
CA LEU A 149 29.46 18.25 -25.18
C LEU A 149 28.12 18.93 -24.87
N MET A 150 27.18 18.22 -24.25
CA MET A 150 25.81 18.69 -23.98
C MET A 150 25.63 19.35 -22.60
N SER A 151 26.48 19.04 -21.63
CA SER A 151 26.42 19.57 -20.25
C SER A 151 26.66 21.08 -20.20
N LYS A 152 25.77 21.77 -19.49
CA LYS A 152 25.74 23.22 -19.24
C LYS A 152 26.20 23.54 -17.82
N THR A 153 25.98 22.64 -16.86
CA THR A 153 26.50 22.78 -15.48
C THR A 153 27.99 22.46 -15.37
N GLY A 154 28.52 21.69 -16.33
CA GLY A 154 29.88 21.15 -16.25
C GLY A 154 30.01 19.98 -15.27
N VAL A 155 28.89 19.37 -14.88
CA VAL A 155 28.81 18.22 -13.98
C VAL A 155 28.01 17.12 -14.68
N VAL A 156 28.60 15.93 -14.81
CA VAL A 156 27.89 14.74 -15.32
C VAL A 156 27.96 13.61 -14.29
N GLY A 157 26.91 12.80 -14.23
CA GLY A 157 26.80 11.71 -13.27
C GLY A 157 26.90 10.31 -13.86
N PHE A 158 27.01 9.30 -12.99
CA PHE A 158 26.85 7.89 -13.37
C PHE A 158 26.15 7.07 -12.28
N VAL A 159 25.26 6.16 -12.69
CA VAL A 159 24.45 5.30 -11.81
C VAL A 159 24.66 3.82 -12.14
N ALA A 160 25.41 3.10 -11.31
CA ALA A 160 25.81 1.71 -11.57
C ALA A 160 25.46 0.74 -10.40
N PRO A 161 25.48 -0.59 -10.59
CA PRO A 161 25.28 -1.56 -9.50
C PRO A 161 26.37 -1.46 -8.41
N GLY A 162 27.56 -0.99 -8.80
CA GLY A 162 28.68 -0.70 -7.90
C GLY A 162 29.73 -1.82 -7.76
N PRO A 163 30.86 -1.52 -7.10
CA PRO A 163 32.07 -2.36 -7.11
C PRO A 163 31.87 -3.76 -6.51
N ASN A 164 30.86 -3.97 -5.65
CA ASN A 164 30.56 -5.31 -5.15
C ASN A 164 29.96 -6.26 -6.22
N ILE A 165 29.48 -5.71 -7.34
CA ILE A 165 28.80 -6.44 -8.41
C ILE A 165 29.58 -6.31 -9.73
N LEU A 166 29.79 -5.08 -10.20
CA LEU A 166 30.46 -4.78 -11.48
C LEU A 166 31.87 -4.22 -11.24
N SER A 167 32.73 -4.16 -12.26
CA SER A 167 33.95 -3.35 -12.23
C SER A 167 33.62 -1.91 -12.58
N VAL A 168 34.34 -0.93 -12.04
CA VAL A 168 34.10 0.51 -12.30
C VAL A 168 34.54 0.97 -13.71
N SER A 169 34.81 0.01 -14.60
CA SER A 169 35.33 0.21 -15.94
C SER A 169 34.35 1.03 -16.81
N ASN A 170 33.03 0.84 -16.61
CA ASN A 170 31.99 1.57 -17.33
C ASN A 170 31.96 3.04 -16.85
N ASP A 171 31.91 3.23 -15.54
CA ASP A 171 31.91 4.50 -14.81
C ASP A 171 33.11 5.35 -15.27
N ASN A 172 34.31 4.77 -15.24
CA ASN A 172 35.55 5.39 -15.69
C ASN A 172 35.53 5.70 -17.20
N SER A 173 34.98 4.81 -18.04
CA SER A 173 34.88 5.05 -19.49
C SER A 173 34.00 6.24 -19.81
N TYR A 174 32.83 6.35 -19.16
CA TYR A 174 31.91 7.47 -19.30
C TYR A 174 32.56 8.79 -18.84
N TYR A 175 33.22 8.79 -17.67
CA TYR A 175 33.95 9.96 -17.20
C TYR A 175 35.03 10.42 -18.19
N LEU A 176 35.89 9.50 -18.66
CA LEU A 176 36.95 9.83 -19.61
C LEU A 176 36.39 10.34 -20.94
N GLY A 177 35.27 9.81 -21.41
CA GLY A 177 34.54 10.32 -22.57
C GLY A 177 34.10 11.77 -22.38
N ALA A 178 33.41 12.08 -21.28
CA ALA A 178 32.95 13.44 -20.99
C ALA A 178 34.12 14.42 -20.82
N ARG A 179 35.19 13.97 -20.17
CA ARG A 179 36.43 14.74 -19.96
C ARG A 179 37.20 14.99 -21.27
N ALA A 180 37.09 14.10 -22.25
CA ALA A 180 37.65 14.28 -23.59
C ALA A 180 36.85 15.26 -24.46
N ALA A 181 35.57 15.48 -24.17
CA ALA A 181 34.78 16.57 -24.73
C ALA A 181 35.08 17.92 -24.04
N ASN A 182 35.17 17.91 -22.71
CA ASN A 182 35.44 19.09 -21.90
C ASN A 182 36.29 18.70 -20.67
N SER A 183 37.56 19.13 -20.66
CA SER A 183 38.52 18.78 -19.60
C SER A 183 38.20 19.33 -18.21
N SER A 184 37.27 20.29 -18.12
CA SER A 184 36.81 20.89 -16.85
C SER A 184 35.62 20.16 -16.23
N ILE A 185 35.10 19.10 -16.87
CA ILE A 185 33.98 18.31 -16.37
C ILE A 185 34.27 17.74 -14.97
N LYS A 186 33.30 17.92 -14.07
CA LYS A 186 33.19 17.20 -12.80
C LYS A 186 32.33 15.95 -12.99
N PHE A 187 32.62 14.94 -12.20
CA PHE A 187 31.99 13.63 -12.28
C PHE A 187 31.44 13.21 -10.93
N VAL A 188 30.15 12.88 -10.89
CA VAL A 188 29.44 12.48 -9.67
C VAL A 188 28.88 11.07 -9.79
N ASN A 189 29.50 10.12 -9.11
CA ASN A 189 29.16 8.71 -9.21
C ASN A 189 28.31 8.24 -8.02
N ILE A 190 27.34 7.35 -8.27
CA ILE A 190 26.56 6.72 -7.21
C ILE A 190 26.15 5.28 -7.57
N TYR A 191 25.96 4.45 -6.54
CA TYR A 191 25.70 3.03 -6.70
C TYR A 191 24.35 2.58 -6.14
N THR A 192 23.65 1.70 -6.86
CA THR A 192 22.33 1.15 -6.48
C THR A 192 22.42 -0.15 -5.66
N GLY A 193 23.57 -0.83 -5.66
CA GLY A 193 23.78 -2.12 -4.99
C GLY A 193 23.09 -3.31 -5.67
N SER A 194 22.57 -3.14 -6.89
CA SER A 194 21.80 -4.15 -7.64
C SER A 194 21.72 -3.78 -9.13
N TRP A 195 21.50 -4.75 -10.03
CA TRP A 195 21.31 -4.49 -11.47
C TRP A 195 19.95 -3.88 -11.82
N LEU A 196 18.92 -4.20 -11.03
CA LEU A 196 17.53 -3.84 -11.27
C LEU A 196 16.88 -3.41 -9.94
N ASN A 197 16.70 -2.11 -9.75
CA ASN A 197 15.96 -1.55 -8.61
C ASN A 197 15.44 -0.15 -8.96
N PRO A 198 14.35 -0.05 -9.74
CA PRO A 198 13.87 1.20 -10.33
C PRO A 198 13.73 2.36 -9.34
N GLU A 199 13.15 2.10 -8.17
CA GLU A 199 12.94 3.10 -7.12
C GLU A 199 14.27 3.72 -6.64
N VAL A 200 15.28 2.89 -6.41
CA VAL A 200 16.61 3.31 -5.94
C VAL A 200 17.40 3.97 -7.08
N ALA A 201 17.33 3.47 -8.30
CA ALA A 201 17.96 4.07 -9.47
C ALA A 201 17.40 5.49 -9.75
N TYR A 202 16.08 5.66 -9.70
CA TYR A 202 15.42 6.96 -9.84
C TYR A 202 15.85 7.93 -8.72
N LYS A 203 15.73 7.52 -7.46
CA LYS A 203 16.06 8.37 -6.29
C LYS A 203 17.56 8.71 -6.17
N ALA A 204 18.43 7.81 -6.60
CA ALA A 204 19.86 8.09 -6.72
C ALA A 204 20.16 9.09 -7.85
N SER A 205 19.40 9.03 -8.96
CA SER A 205 19.51 10.00 -10.05
C SER A 205 19.04 11.40 -9.65
N GLU A 206 17.89 11.52 -8.97
CA GLU A 206 17.44 12.78 -8.35
C GLU A 206 18.49 13.37 -7.40
N PHE A 207 19.18 12.51 -6.63
CA PHE A 207 20.27 12.96 -5.76
C PHE A 207 21.46 13.49 -6.56
N LEU A 208 21.86 12.86 -7.67
CA LEU A 208 22.92 13.40 -8.55
C LEU A 208 22.51 14.72 -9.22
N ILE A 209 21.25 14.84 -9.68
CA ILE A 209 20.69 16.09 -10.23
C ILE A 209 20.72 17.20 -9.16
N SER A 210 20.37 16.86 -7.91
CA SER A 210 20.45 17.77 -6.76
C SER A 210 21.88 18.20 -6.41
N ASN A 211 22.90 17.44 -6.84
CA ASN A 211 24.32 17.79 -6.74
C ASN A 211 24.87 18.41 -8.05
N GLY A 212 23.99 18.78 -8.98
CA GLY A 212 24.29 19.59 -10.17
C GLY A 212 24.47 18.82 -11.48
N ALA A 213 24.31 17.50 -11.51
CA ALA A 213 24.44 16.73 -12.75
C ALA A 213 23.28 17.01 -13.71
N ASP A 214 23.56 17.44 -14.94
CA ASP A 214 22.56 17.66 -15.98
C ASP A 214 22.54 16.58 -17.08
N TYR A 215 23.55 15.70 -17.10
CA TYR A 215 23.55 14.43 -17.81
C TYR A 215 24.06 13.32 -16.90
N ILE A 216 23.33 12.21 -16.83
CA ILE A 216 23.67 11.05 -16.00
C ILE A 216 23.69 9.81 -16.89
N GLY A 217 24.84 9.14 -16.96
CA GLY A 217 24.96 7.84 -17.59
C GLY A 217 24.63 6.69 -16.63
N MET A 218 24.50 5.47 -17.13
CA MET A 218 24.17 4.33 -16.29
C MET A 218 24.70 2.98 -16.79
N SER A 219 24.66 2.01 -15.89
CA SER A 219 24.74 0.58 -16.25
C SER A 219 23.73 -0.25 -15.44
N GLN A 220 22.51 0.27 -15.26
CA GLN A 220 21.35 -0.49 -14.76
C GLN A 220 20.66 -1.24 -15.91
N ASP A 221 19.89 -2.27 -15.59
CA ASP A 221 19.09 -3.03 -16.56
C ASP A 221 17.72 -2.36 -16.90
N ASP A 222 17.43 -1.17 -16.38
CA ASP A 222 16.11 -0.53 -16.45
C ASP A 222 16.10 0.97 -16.85
N MET A 223 14.90 1.51 -17.07
CA MET A 223 14.68 2.86 -17.60
C MET A 223 14.43 3.96 -16.54
N SER A 224 14.92 3.80 -15.31
CA SER A 224 14.66 4.77 -14.24
C SER A 224 15.61 5.98 -14.24
N VAL A 225 16.84 5.82 -14.75
CA VAL A 225 17.86 6.88 -14.73
C VAL A 225 17.56 7.95 -15.79
N GLN A 226 17.13 7.54 -16.98
CA GLN A 226 16.75 8.48 -18.05
C GLN A 226 15.40 9.12 -17.73
N GLN A 227 14.44 8.36 -17.19
CA GLN A 227 13.17 8.92 -16.69
C GLN A 227 13.42 10.02 -15.65
N ALA A 228 14.30 9.80 -14.67
CA ALA A 228 14.63 10.81 -13.65
C ALA A 228 15.23 12.10 -14.24
N LEU A 229 16.07 12.02 -15.28
CA LEU A 229 16.57 13.19 -16.02
C LEU A 229 15.41 13.93 -16.71
N ILE A 230 14.56 13.20 -17.43
CA ILE A 230 13.46 13.73 -18.23
C ILE A 230 12.41 14.43 -17.34
N ASP A 231 12.06 13.82 -16.21
CA ASP A 231 11.11 14.38 -15.24
C ASP A 231 11.64 15.67 -14.58
N HIS A 232 12.97 15.87 -14.56
CA HIS A 232 13.65 17.08 -14.10
C HIS A 232 14.05 18.02 -15.26
N GLY A 233 13.48 17.84 -16.45
CA GLY A 233 13.66 18.73 -17.61
C GLY A 233 15.03 18.63 -18.29
N SER A 234 15.81 17.61 -17.98
CA SER A 234 17.09 17.28 -18.62
C SER A 234 16.90 16.19 -19.69
N MET A 235 17.88 16.00 -20.57
CA MET A 235 17.77 15.06 -21.69
C MET A 235 18.34 13.68 -21.31
N GLY A 236 17.55 12.63 -21.54
CA GLY A 236 17.91 11.25 -21.23
C GLY A 236 18.95 10.64 -22.20
N LEU A 237 19.58 9.55 -21.76
CA LEU A 237 20.61 8.81 -22.50
C LEU A 237 20.18 7.35 -22.70
N GLY A 238 20.09 6.88 -23.95
CA GLY A 238 19.63 5.52 -24.26
C GLY A 238 20.73 4.47 -24.08
N GLU A 239 20.97 4.05 -22.83
CA GLU A 239 22.06 3.13 -22.47
C GLU A 239 21.62 1.69 -22.14
N THR A 240 20.41 1.31 -22.52
CA THR A 240 19.88 -0.06 -22.33
C THR A 240 20.26 -1.05 -23.46
N GLY A 241 20.82 -0.55 -24.57
CA GLY A 241 21.03 -1.31 -25.82
C GLY A 241 19.82 -1.35 -26.75
N PHE A 242 18.67 -0.82 -26.31
CA PHE A 242 17.43 -0.64 -27.06
C PHE A 242 17.27 0.85 -27.47
N PRO A 243 16.57 1.18 -28.58
CA PRO A 243 16.29 2.57 -28.95
C PRO A 243 15.25 3.19 -27.99
N ASN A 244 15.70 3.72 -26.86
CA ASN A 244 14.83 4.34 -25.85
C ASN A 244 14.08 5.59 -26.40
N SER A 245 14.54 6.12 -27.54
CA SER A 245 13.84 7.06 -28.43
C SER A 245 12.43 6.60 -28.86
N LEU A 246 12.14 5.29 -28.89
CA LEU A 246 10.80 4.75 -29.19
C LEU A 246 9.81 4.88 -28.03
N ILE A 247 10.29 5.15 -26.81
CA ILE A 247 9.48 5.24 -25.58
C ILE A 247 9.40 6.71 -25.14
N PHE A 248 10.53 7.40 -25.11
CA PHE A 248 10.64 8.79 -24.64
C PHE A 248 10.75 9.82 -25.78
N GLY A 249 10.62 9.40 -27.03
CA GLY A 249 10.62 10.29 -28.19
C GLY A 249 11.89 11.13 -28.29
N ALA A 250 11.72 12.45 -28.38
CA ALA A 250 12.79 13.41 -28.55
C ALA A 250 13.49 13.83 -27.25
N ASP A 251 13.06 13.31 -26.10
CA ASP A 251 13.64 13.62 -24.79
C ASP A 251 14.81 12.69 -24.40
N VAL A 252 15.07 11.66 -25.20
CA VAL A 252 16.37 10.95 -25.24
C VAL A 252 17.25 11.55 -26.34
N GLY A 253 18.47 11.97 -26.00
CA GLY A 253 19.37 12.67 -26.92
C GLY A 253 19.98 11.79 -27.99
N VAL A 254 20.44 10.60 -27.59
CA VAL A 254 20.92 9.52 -28.45
C VAL A 254 20.81 8.20 -27.67
N SER A 255 20.71 7.07 -28.37
CA SER A 255 20.81 5.72 -27.78
C SER A 255 21.98 4.97 -28.39
N TYR A 256 22.60 4.02 -27.66
CA TYR A 256 23.40 2.97 -28.30
C TYR A 256 22.55 1.70 -28.46
N ILE A 257 22.78 0.96 -29.54
CA ILE A 257 21.99 -0.22 -29.92
C ILE A 257 22.85 -1.47 -29.94
N THR A 258 22.35 -2.58 -29.37
CA THR A 258 23.00 -3.90 -29.43
C THR A 258 22.18 -4.84 -30.30
N ASN A 259 22.45 -4.89 -31.61
CA ASN A 259 21.73 -5.72 -32.59
C ASN A 259 22.41 -7.10 -32.77
N TRP A 260 21.82 -8.15 -32.22
CA TRP A 260 22.39 -9.50 -32.31
C TRP A 260 21.88 -10.33 -33.51
N THR A 261 21.07 -9.73 -34.39
CA THR A 261 20.38 -10.45 -35.49
C THR A 261 21.36 -11.14 -36.44
N ASP A 262 22.30 -10.39 -37.01
CA ASP A 262 23.22 -10.93 -38.03
C ASP A 262 24.23 -11.91 -37.43
N VAL A 263 24.54 -11.74 -36.14
CA VAL A 263 25.33 -12.67 -35.33
C VAL A 263 24.62 -14.01 -35.18
N PHE A 264 23.33 -14.00 -34.79
CA PHE A 264 22.53 -15.22 -34.66
C PHE A 264 22.30 -15.89 -36.02
N VAL A 265 22.05 -15.11 -37.08
CA VAL A 265 21.94 -15.60 -38.47
C VAL A 265 23.26 -16.23 -38.96
N LYS A 266 24.43 -15.64 -38.65
CA LYS A 266 25.76 -16.22 -38.94
C LYS A 266 25.88 -17.61 -38.33
N TYR A 267 25.72 -17.72 -37.00
CA TYR A 267 25.97 -18.97 -36.29
C TYR A 267 24.90 -20.04 -36.56
N ALA A 268 23.63 -19.67 -36.72
CA ALA A 268 22.58 -20.60 -37.15
C ALA A 268 22.85 -21.16 -38.56
N ASN A 269 23.38 -20.36 -39.48
CA ASN A 269 23.81 -20.85 -40.79
C ASN A 269 25.07 -21.71 -40.73
N GLN A 270 26.00 -21.48 -39.79
CA GLN A 270 27.12 -22.39 -39.55
C GLN A 270 26.65 -23.77 -39.04
N VAL A 271 25.60 -23.82 -38.21
CA VAL A 271 24.95 -25.08 -37.80
C VAL A 271 24.26 -25.76 -38.99
N ASN A 272 23.47 -25.02 -39.79
CA ASN A 272 22.80 -25.56 -40.97
C ASN A 272 23.79 -26.22 -41.97
N ASN A 273 24.91 -25.54 -42.22
CA ASN A 273 25.87 -25.90 -43.27
C ASN A 273 27.06 -26.76 -42.79
N ASP A 274 27.07 -27.14 -41.50
CA ASP A 274 28.18 -27.83 -40.82
C ASP A 274 29.55 -27.12 -40.97
N SER A 275 29.53 -25.79 -40.93
CA SER A 275 30.68 -24.90 -41.15
C SER A 275 31.04 -24.07 -39.92
N TRP A 276 30.75 -24.59 -38.73
CA TRP A 276 31.14 -23.99 -37.45
C TRP A 276 32.66 -23.90 -37.34
N THR A 277 33.16 -22.77 -36.85
CA THR A 277 34.61 -22.52 -36.71
C THR A 277 35.08 -22.94 -35.32
N PRO A 278 36.01 -23.92 -35.20
CA PRO A 278 36.49 -24.38 -33.90
C PRO A 278 37.14 -23.26 -33.07
N ALA A 279 36.78 -23.22 -31.78
CA ALA A 279 37.33 -22.30 -30.78
C ALA A 279 37.22 -20.80 -31.12
N ASP A 280 36.25 -20.39 -31.95
CA ASP A 280 35.99 -18.99 -32.30
C ASP A 280 35.64 -18.14 -31.05
N SER A 281 35.84 -16.82 -31.13
CA SER A 281 35.54 -15.87 -30.05
C SER A 281 35.06 -14.54 -30.63
N TYR A 282 33.74 -14.34 -30.58
CA TYR A 282 33.06 -13.20 -31.16
C TYR A 282 33.04 -12.00 -30.20
N PHE A 283 34.07 -11.16 -30.30
CA PHE A 283 34.13 -9.87 -29.61
C PHE A 283 33.69 -8.75 -30.54
N THR A 284 32.59 -8.06 -30.19
CA THR A 284 32.04 -6.94 -30.98
C THR A 284 32.37 -5.57 -30.35
N SER A 285 32.67 -4.61 -31.22
CA SER A 285 32.88 -3.18 -30.98
C SER A 285 32.23 -2.40 -32.14
N PHE A 286 32.30 -1.06 -32.16
CA PHE A 286 31.87 -0.27 -33.33
C PHE A 286 32.60 -0.66 -34.64
N ALA A 287 33.75 -1.34 -34.55
CA ALA A 287 34.51 -1.83 -35.71
C ALA A 287 33.78 -2.91 -36.52
N ASP A 288 32.79 -3.61 -35.93
CA ASP A 288 32.09 -4.69 -36.63
C ASP A 288 31.05 -4.22 -37.66
N GLY A 289 30.67 -2.93 -37.59
CA GLY A 289 29.79 -2.28 -38.55
C GLY A 289 28.31 -2.69 -38.50
N GLY A 290 27.85 -3.43 -37.49
CA GLY A 290 26.46 -3.91 -37.47
C GLY A 290 25.85 -4.33 -36.12
N SER A 291 26.64 -4.85 -35.17
CA SER A 291 26.08 -5.33 -33.90
C SER A 291 26.06 -4.25 -32.81
N LEU A 292 26.99 -3.30 -32.87
CA LEU A 292 27.01 -2.12 -32.01
C LEU A 292 27.02 -0.84 -32.86
N PHE A 293 26.04 0.04 -32.64
CA PHE A 293 25.96 1.34 -33.31
C PHE A 293 25.20 2.37 -32.47
N MET A 294 25.34 3.64 -32.82
CA MET A 294 24.52 4.73 -32.25
C MET A 294 23.21 4.87 -33.05
N ASP A 295 22.09 4.98 -32.35
CA ASP A 295 20.81 5.37 -32.94
C ASP A 295 20.84 6.82 -33.44
N LYS A 296 19.78 7.23 -34.13
CA LYS A 296 19.54 8.62 -34.52
C LYS A 296 19.55 9.54 -33.31
N TYR A 297 20.22 10.69 -33.46
CA TYR A 297 20.12 11.77 -32.50
C TYR A 297 18.70 12.36 -32.49
N SER A 298 18.25 12.85 -31.33
CA SER A 298 17.05 13.68 -31.25
C SER A 298 17.24 14.99 -32.00
N TYR A 299 16.18 15.50 -32.63
CA TYR A 299 16.18 16.81 -33.30
C TYR A 299 16.46 17.99 -32.33
N LYS A 300 16.43 17.75 -31.01
CA LYS A 300 16.81 18.71 -29.97
C LYS A 300 18.33 18.82 -29.77
N VAL A 301 19.13 17.94 -30.39
CA VAL A 301 20.60 17.97 -30.37
C VAL A 301 21.11 18.79 -31.56
N GLU A 302 21.96 19.78 -31.32
CA GLU A 302 22.56 20.57 -32.41
C GLU A 302 23.38 19.71 -33.38
N ASP A 303 23.24 19.95 -34.68
CA ASP A 303 24.06 19.32 -35.74
C ASP A 303 25.58 19.46 -35.47
N SER A 304 25.98 20.55 -34.81
CA SER A 304 27.38 20.83 -34.42
C SER A 304 27.93 19.81 -33.39
N ILE A 305 27.04 19.22 -32.58
CA ILE A 305 27.35 18.19 -31.59
C ILE A 305 27.19 16.81 -32.22
N GLN A 306 26.12 16.58 -33.01
CA GLN A 306 25.93 15.35 -33.76
C GLN A 306 27.15 15.01 -34.64
N LEU A 307 27.72 16.01 -35.32
CA LEU A 307 28.93 15.84 -36.14
C LEU A 307 30.15 15.44 -35.30
N LYS A 308 30.44 16.15 -34.20
CA LYS A 308 31.57 15.84 -33.30
C LYS A 308 31.49 14.43 -32.72
N VAL A 309 30.29 14.01 -32.29
CA VAL A 309 30.08 12.65 -31.75
C VAL A 309 30.26 11.62 -32.86
N SER A 310 29.72 11.86 -34.05
CA SER A 310 29.90 10.96 -35.21
C SER A 310 31.38 10.84 -35.61
N GLU A 311 32.14 11.94 -35.64
CA GLU A 311 33.60 11.92 -35.84
C GLU A 311 34.37 11.17 -34.75
N MET A 312 33.85 11.13 -33.51
CA MET A 312 34.40 10.31 -32.45
C MET A 312 34.08 8.83 -32.67
N ILE A 313 32.83 8.49 -33.04
CA ILE A 313 32.44 7.12 -33.38
C ILE A 313 33.32 6.56 -34.51
N GLU A 314 33.55 7.31 -35.60
CA GLU A 314 34.43 6.85 -36.69
C GLU A 314 35.88 6.57 -36.23
N LYS A 315 36.40 7.32 -35.24
CA LYS A 315 37.70 7.02 -34.60
C LYS A 315 37.65 5.76 -33.74
N LEU A 316 36.55 5.56 -33.02
CA LEU A 316 36.31 4.40 -32.15
C LEU A 316 35.98 3.11 -32.91
N LYS A 317 35.78 3.16 -34.25
CA LYS A 317 35.78 1.97 -35.13
C LYS A 317 37.17 1.38 -35.35
N ASN A 318 38.24 2.07 -34.96
CA ASN A 318 39.57 1.48 -34.90
C ASN A 318 39.80 0.92 -33.50
N ASP A 319 39.75 -0.40 -33.32
CA ASP A 319 39.99 -1.05 -32.03
C ASP A 319 41.39 -0.79 -31.43
N SER A 320 42.33 -0.24 -32.19
CA SER A 320 43.63 0.23 -31.70
C SER A 320 43.53 1.57 -30.95
N PHE A 321 42.47 2.34 -31.16
CA PHE A 321 42.21 3.62 -30.49
C PHE A 321 41.31 3.38 -29.27
N GLN A 322 41.93 3.12 -28.12
CA GLN A 322 41.25 2.80 -26.86
C GLN A 322 41.38 3.95 -25.84
N PRO A 323 40.79 5.14 -26.06
CA PRO A 323 40.98 6.29 -25.19
C PRO A 323 40.51 6.05 -23.75
N PHE A 324 39.52 5.18 -23.55
CA PHE A 324 39.07 4.72 -22.22
C PHE A 324 40.13 3.93 -21.42
N ARG A 325 41.20 3.42 -22.07
CA ARG A 325 42.38 2.80 -21.42
C ARG A 325 43.65 3.64 -21.53
N CYS A 326 43.81 4.39 -22.62
CA CYS A 326 45.04 5.10 -22.99
C CYS A 326 44.98 6.61 -22.69
N ASP A 327 44.15 7.02 -21.73
CA ASP A 327 44.02 8.42 -21.33
C ASP A 327 45.26 8.90 -20.53
N PRO A 328 45.88 10.06 -20.85
CA PRO A 328 47.03 10.61 -20.13
C PRO A 328 46.82 10.85 -18.62
N LEU A 329 45.58 10.89 -18.13
CA LEU A 329 45.23 10.97 -16.72
C LEU A 329 45.81 9.79 -15.93
N TYR A 330 45.79 8.59 -16.50
CA TYR A 330 46.31 7.38 -15.86
C TYR A 330 47.82 7.42 -15.60
N LEU A 331 48.58 8.20 -16.38
CA LEU A 331 50.02 8.40 -16.16
C LEU A 331 50.34 9.19 -14.88
N ASN A 332 49.33 9.82 -14.26
CA ASN A 332 49.44 10.55 -13.00
C ASN A 332 48.83 9.76 -11.82
N LEU A 333 48.50 8.49 -12.02
CA LEU A 333 47.90 7.60 -11.02
C LEU A 333 48.80 6.37 -10.80
N GLU A 334 48.80 5.82 -9.59
CA GLU A 334 49.56 4.61 -9.25
C GLU A 334 48.86 3.33 -9.76
N VAL A 335 48.68 3.22 -11.08
CA VAL A 335 48.00 2.10 -11.77
C VAL A 335 48.96 1.34 -12.69
N PRO A 336 48.73 0.04 -12.96
CA PRO A 336 49.56 -0.71 -13.91
C PRO A 336 49.38 -0.20 -15.35
N ILE A 337 50.50 0.10 -16.02
CA ILE A 337 50.55 0.62 -17.41
C ILE A 337 51.24 -0.41 -18.32
N GLU A 338 50.60 -0.74 -19.44
CA GLU A 338 51.13 -1.52 -20.57
C GLU A 338 51.97 -0.65 -21.53
N ASN A 339 52.76 -1.32 -22.38
CA ASN A 339 53.48 -0.69 -23.49
C ASN A 339 52.50 0.10 -24.39
N GLY A 340 52.71 1.42 -24.49
CA GLY A 340 51.83 2.33 -25.23
C GLY A 340 51.08 3.36 -24.38
N ASN A 341 51.40 3.48 -23.08
CA ASN A 341 50.77 4.42 -22.14
C ASN A 341 49.28 4.13 -21.87
N CYS A 342 48.89 2.86 -21.96
CA CYS A 342 47.53 2.39 -21.68
C CYS A 342 47.50 1.59 -20.38
N VAL A 343 46.41 1.69 -19.60
CA VAL A 343 46.22 0.88 -18.39
C VAL A 343 46.11 -0.60 -18.74
N ASP A 344 46.73 -1.47 -17.94
CA ASP A 344 46.66 -2.93 -18.08
C ASP A 344 45.22 -3.42 -18.28
N ASP A 345 45.02 -4.27 -19.29
CA ASP A 345 43.68 -4.74 -19.70
C ASP A 345 42.96 -5.52 -18.59
N THR A 346 43.71 -6.28 -17.79
CA THR A 346 43.16 -7.05 -16.66
C THR A 346 42.80 -6.11 -15.52
N TYR A 347 43.67 -5.19 -15.14
CA TYR A 347 43.40 -4.17 -14.13
C TYR A 347 42.18 -3.33 -14.52
N PHE A 348 42.16 -2.78 -15.75
CA PHE A 348 41.06 -1.97 -16.24
C PHE A 348 39.73 -2.73 -16.19
N LYS A 349 39.71 -4.01 -16.60
CA LYS A 349 38.50 -4.87 -16.62
C LYS A 349 38.05 -5.41 -15.27
N THR A 350 38.87 -5.31 -14.22
CA THR A 350 38.57 -5.90 -12.90
C THR A 350 38.57 -4.89 -11.74
N SER A 351 39.14 -3.69 -11.94
CA SER A 351 39.26 -2.68 -10.89
C SER A 351 37.92 -2.34 -10.26
N LYS A 352 37.99 -2.15 -8.94
CA LYS A 352 36.90 -1.70 -8.07
C LYS A 352 37.11 -0.28 -7.57
N GLU A 353 38.19 0.38 -7.98
CA GLU A 353 38.51 1.75 -7.62
C GLU A 353 38.25 2.72 -8.78
N LEU A 354 37.31 3.64 -8.58
CA LEU A 354 37.02 4.74 -9.48
C LEU A 354 38.26 5.66 -9.62
N ILE A 355 38.43 6.34 -10.75
CA ILE A 355 39.54 7.28 -10.97
C ILE A 355 39.52 8.38 -9.89
N LYS A 356 40.53 8.38 -9.01
CA LYS A 356 40.67 9.36 -7.92
C LYS A 356 41.36 10.63 -8.44
N ASN A 357 40.60 11.70 -8.63
CA ASN A 357 41.14 13.05 -8.88
C ASN A 357 40.20 14.14 -8.33
N GLY A 358 40.64 15.41 -8.33
CA GLY A 358 39.89 16.54 -7.75
C GLY A 358 38.57 16.93 -8.46
N ASN A 359 38.26 16.33 -9.61
CA ASN A 359 37.00 16.49 -10.34
C ASN A 359 36.05 15.29 -10.17
N VAL A 360 36.47 14.19 -9.52
CA VAL A 360 35.66 12.97 -9.33
C VAL A 360 35.18 12.87 -7.88
N GLN A 361 33.88 12.70 -7.70
CA GLN A 361 33.23 12.50 -6.42
C GLN A 361 32.37 11.23 -6.46
N ASP A 362 32.74 10.24 -5.66
CA ASP A 362 31.93 9.03 -5.43
C ASP A 362 31.10 9.19 -4.16
N TYR A 363 29.79 8.97 -4.26
CA TYR A 363 28.86 8.97 -3.12
C TYR A 363 28.62 7.57 -2.55
N GLY A 364 29.18 6.51 -3.17
CA GLY A 364 29.01 5.13 -2.72
C GLY A 364 27.59 4.61 -2.97
N VAL A 365 27.12 3.70 -2.11
CA VAL A 365 25.80 3.06 -2.27
C VAL A 365 24.69 3.95 -1.72
N TYR A 366 23.76 4.36 -2.59
CA TYR A 366 22.57 5.10 -2.22
C TYR A 366 21.55 4.22 -1.50
N THR A 367 21.01 4.72 -0.40
CA THR A 367 19.87 4.12 0.31
C THR A 367 18.77 5.15 0.43
N ILE A 368 17.55 4.81 -0.02
CA ILE A 368 16.39 5.70 0.14
C ILE A 368 16.13 5.90 1.64
N PRO A 369 16.09 7.15 2.14
CA PRO A 369 15.84 7.42 3.56
C PRO A 369 14.41 7.00 3.93
N ILE A 370 14.30 6.17 4.97
CA ILE A 370 13.02 5.66 5.45
C ILE A 370 12.24 6.79 6.14
N LYS A 371 11.01 7.01 5.71
CA LYS A 371 10.15 8.13 6.11
C LYS A 371 9.06 7.69 7.09
N PHE A 372 8.95 8.38 8.22
CA PHE A 372 7.84 8.21 9.14
C PHE A 372 6.55 8.81 8.57
N VAL A 373 5.46 8.05 8.63
CA VAL A 373 4.10 8.47 8.25
C VAL A 373 3.18 8.33 9.45
N ASP A 374 2.69 9.46 9.91
CA ASP A 374 1.84 9.61 11.10
C ASP A 374 0.34 9.55 10.74
N TYR A 375 -0.54 9.40 11.73
CA TYR A 375 -1.98 9.51 11.52
C TYR A 375 -2.34 10.91 10.97
N PRO A 376 -3.27 11.01 10.00
CA PRO A 376 -3.53 12.26 9.29
C PRO A 376 -3.99 13.38 10.23
N SER A 377 -3.45 14.59 10.03
CA SER A 377 -3.66 15.75 10.91
C SER A 377 -5.14 16.10 11.13
N SER A 378 -5.98 15.86 10.12
CA SER A 378 -7.44 16.01 10.19
C SER A 378 -8.10 15.08 11.22
N LEU A 379 -7.66 13.82 11.31
CA LEU A 379 -8.12 12.85 12.30
C LEU A 379 -7.67 13.26 13.71
N LYS A 380 -6.40 13.64 13.86
CA LYS A 380 -5.84 14.11 15.14
C LYS A 380 -6.59 15.31 15.68
N LEU A 381 -6.73 16.34 14.85
CA LEU A 381 -7.38 17.60 15.23
C LEU A 381 -8.87 17.40 15.49
N GLY A 382 -9.58 16.69 14.61
CA GLY A 382 -11.02 16.42 14.74
C GLY A 382 -11.37 15.65 16.01
N VAL A 383 -10.71 14.52 16.27
CA VAL A 383 -10.93 13.72 17.50
C VAL A 383 -10.59 14.54 18.74
N THR A 384 -9.51 15.33 18.71
CA THR A 384 -9.08 16.13 19.86
C THR A 384 -10.06 17.26 20.19
N ILE A 385 -10.49 18.03 19.19
CA ILE A 385 -11.46 19.14 19.38
C ILE A 385 -12.79 18.61 19.91
N VAL A 386 -13.37 17.59 19.27
CA VAL A 386 -14.66 17.03 19.68
C VAL A 386 -14.57 16.41 21.09
N SER A 387 -13.49 15.71 21.42
CA SER A 387 -13.30 15.16 22.77
C SER A 387 -13.13 16.26 23.82
N ALA A 388 -12.38 17.33 23.52
CA ALA A 388 -12.19 18.45 24.44
C ALA A 388 -13.51 19.18 24.74
N ILE A 389 -14.32 19.47 23.71
CA ILE A 389 -15.66 20.06 23.87
C ILE A 389 -16.55 19.13 24.71
N SER A 390 -16.48 17.82 24.48
CA SER A 390 -17.23 16.81 25.24
C SER A 390 -16.84 16.75 26.73
N ILE A 391 -15.54 16.92 27.04
CA ILE A 391 -15.04 17.03 28.41
C ILE A 391 -15.56 18.30 29.09
N VAL A 392 -15.51 19.46 28.41
CA VAL A 392 -16.07 20.72 28.94
C VAL A 392 -17.57 20.57 29.23
N PHE A 393 -18.33 19.94 28.34
CA PHE A 393 -19.76 19.67 28.58
C PHE A 393 -19.98 18.76 29.80
N CYS A 394 -19.14 17.74 30.01
CA CYS A 394 -19.20 16.90 31.21
C CYS A 394 -18.88 17.68 32.49
N ILE A 395 -17.88 18.56 32.47
CA ILE A 395 -17.51 19.41 33.62
C ILE A 395 -18.65 20.37 33.97
N VAL A 396 -19.28 21.00 32.98
CA VAL A 396 -20.48 21.85 33.19
C VAL A 396 -21.64 21.03 33.76
N ALA A 397 -21.89 19.82 33.24
CA ALA A 397 -22.91 18.92 33.78
C ALA A 397 -22.61 18.49 35.23
N MET A 398 -21.36 18.24 35.60
CA MET A 398 -20.94 17.96 36.97
C MET A 398 -21.19 19.17 37.88
N GLY A 399 -20.84 20.38 37.41
CA GLY A 399 -21.14 21.64 38.11
C GLY A 399 -22.63 21.80 38.41
N LEU A 400 -23.49 21.63 37.39
CA LEU A 400 -24.95 21.69 37.55
C LEU A 400 -25.48 20.62 38.51
N VAL A 401 -24.97 19.38 38.45
CA VAL A 401 -25.34 18.31 39.40
C VAL A 401 -24.93 18.64 40.85
N MET A 402 -23.80 19.32 41.06
CA MET A 402 -23.35 19.76 42.38
C MET A 402 -24.16 20.94 42.91
N LEU A 403 -24.41 21.96 42.09
CA LEU A 403 -25.20 23.15 42.44
C LEU A 403 -26.64 22.76 42.81
N PHE A 404 -27.32 22.01 41.95
CA PHE A 404 -28.72 21.62 42.14
C PHE A 404 -28.89 20.32 42.94
N ARG A 405 -27.85 19.81 43.63
CA ARG A 405 -27.84 18.50 44.33
C ARG A 405 -28.99 18.28 45.32
N HIS A 406 -29.56 19.36 45.86
CA HIS A 406 -30.65 19.34 46.84
C HIS A 406 -32.05 19.34 46.22
N ALA A 407 -32.18 19.79 44.96
CA ALA A 407 -33.45 19.87 44.25
C ALA A 407 -34.05 18.47 44.03
N LYS A 408 -35.38 18.33 44.15
CA LYS A 408 -36.08 17.02 44.15
C LYS A 408 -35.69 16.13 42.95
N ILE A 409 -35.52 16.71 41.77
CA ILE A 409 -35.19 16.04 40.50
C ILE A 409 -33.76 15.44 40.50
N ILE A 410 -32.78 16.18 41.03
CA ILE A 410 -31.37 15.75 41.07
C ILE A 410 -31.10 14.87 42.30
N ARG A 411 -31.81 15.13 43.41
CA ARG A 411 -31.72 14.35 44.65
C ARG A 411 -32.23 12.91 44.48
N SER A 412 -33.34 12.69 43.77
CA SER A 412 -33.83 11.33 43.46
C SER A 412 -32.85 10.56 42.58
N ALA A 413 -32.26 11.23 41.58
CA ALA A 413 -31.23 10.69 40.69
C ALA A 413 -29.92 10.26 41.39
N SER A 414 -29.78 10.49 42.71
CA SER A 414 -28.61 10.13 43.52
C SER A 414 -27.31 10.80 43.03
N PRO A 415 -27.05 12.07 43.40
CA PRO A 415 -26.04 12.93 42.77
C PRO A 415 -24.64 12.31 42.63
N ALA A 416 -24.18 11.56 43.65
CA ALA A 416 -22.87 10.90 43.61
C ALA A 416 -22.72 9.89 42.46
N PHE A 417 -23.76 9.12 42.13
CA PHE A 417 -23.73 8.23 40.96
C PHE A 417 -23.68 9.03 39.65
N CYS A 418 -24.40 10.16 39.56
CA CYS A 418 -24.32 11.05 38.41
C CYS A 418 -22.92 11.63 38.21
N LEU A 419 -22.21 12.01 39.28
CA LEU A 419 -20.84 12.49 39.20
C LEU A 419 -19.85 11.38 38.79
N LEU A 420 -20.00 10.16 39.30
CA LEU A 420 -19.18 9.02 38.87
C LEU A 420 -19.42 8.64 37.40
N ILE A 421 -20.67 8.68 36.93
CA ILE A 421 -21.02 8.46 35.51
C ILE A 421 -20.31 9.49 34.62
N LEU A 422 -20.38 10.78 34.97
CA LEU A 422 -19.73 11.86 34.21
C LEU A 422 -18.20 11.78 34.26
N LEU A 423 -17.61 11.36 35.39
CA LEU A 423 -16.18 11.08 35.49
C LEU A 423 -15.75 9.95 34.54
N GLY A 424 -16.54 8.86 34.46
CA GLY A 424 -16.32 7.78 33.50
C GLY A 424 -16.32 8.28 32.05
N CYS A 425 -17.28 9.13 31.69
CA CYS A 425 -17.32 9.77 30.37
C CYS A 425 -16.08 10.63 30.07
N ILE A 426 -15.63 11.47 31.02
CA ILE A 426 -14.41 12.28 30.87
C ILE A 426 -13.19 11.38 30.59
N VAL A 427 -13.05 10.27 31.33
CA VAL A 427 -11.95 9.32 31.12
C VAL A 427 -12.01 8.64 29.75
N ILE A 428 -13.21 8.33 29.23
CA ILE A 428 -13.39 7.82 27.85
C ILE A 428 -12.96 8.87 26.81
N PHE A 429 -13.37 10.13 26.96
CA PHE A 429 -12.95 11.20 26.03
C PHE A 429 -11.42 11.43 26.08
N CYS A 430 -10.80 11.39 27.26
CA CYS A 430 -9.34 11.41 27.38
C CYS A 430 -8.69 10.20 26.68
N ALA A 431 -9.29 9.01 26.75
CA ALA A 431 -8.81 7.85 26.02
C ALA A 431 -8.84 8.08 24.50
N CYS A 432 -9.94 8.64 23.96
CA CYS A 432 -10.06 8.95 22.53
C CYS A 432 -8.96 9.92 22.04
N ILE A 433 -8.59 10.93 22.84
CA ILE A 433 -7.48 11.83 22.52
C ILE A 433 -6.16 11.06 22.44
N ILE A 434 -5.86 10.18 23.39
CA ILE A 434 -4.60 9.39 23.43
C ILE A 434 -4.58 8.29 22.34
N PHE A 435 -5.74 7.80 21.90
CA PHE A 435 -5.87 6.89 20.75
C PHE A 435 -5.51 7.57 19.42
N SER A 436 -5.82 8.86 19.23
CA SER A 436 -5.54 9.59 17.98
C SER A 436 -4.13 10.20 17.89
N GLN A 437 -3.29 10.11 18.93
CA GLN A 437 -1.89 10.56 18.88
C GLN A 437 -0.94 9.51 18.27
N THR A 438 0.34 9.87 18.10
CA THR A 438 1.40 8.93 17.72
C THR A 438 1.50 7.75 18.69
N PRO A 439 1.62 6.49 18.19
CA PRO A 439 1.89 5.33 19.03
C PRO A 439 3.30 5.37 19.63
N THR A 440 3.39 5.79 20.89
CA THR A 440 4.57 5.60 21.74
C THR A 440 4.31 4.50 22.77
N LYS A 441 5.36 3.85 23.27
CA LYS A 441 5.32 2.79 24.29
C LYS A 441 4.34 3.07 25.44
N GLU A 442 4.37 4.28 26.00
CA GLU A 442 3.52 4.64 27.13
C GLU A 442 2.09 4.97 26.68
N THR A 443 1.88 5.64 25.54
CA THR A 443 0.51 5.83 25.00
C THR A 443 -0.17 4.50 24.67
N CYS A 444 0.55 3.50 24.16
CA CYS A 444 0.00 2.18 23.85
C CYS A 444 -0.60 1.49 25.08
N ARG A 445 0.04 1.65 26.24
CA ARG A 445 -0.50 1.22 27.54
C ARG A 445 -1.70 2.08 27.95
N THR A 446 -1.53 3.40 27.96
CA THR A 446 -2.53 4.37 28.43
C THR A 446 -3.85 4.30 27.65
N ARG A 447 -3.82 4.01 26.33
CA ARG A 447 -4.99 3.80 25.46
C ARG A 447 -6.00 2.82 26.07
N VAL A 448 -5.57 1.58 26.30
CA VAL A 448 -6.44 0.50 26.79
C VAL A 448 -6.82 0.74 28.26
N TRP A 449 -5.89 1.21 29.09
CA TRP A 449 -6.16 1.55 30.50
C TRP A 449 -7.27 2.59 30.65
N LEU A 450 -7.16 3.75 29.98
CA LEU A 450 -8.17 4.80 30.10
C LEU A 450 -9.52 4.35 29.52
N LEU A 451 -9.54 3.72 28.34
CA LEU A 451 -10.79 3.28 27.73
C LEU A 451 -11.52 2.24 28.60
N SER A 452 -10.79 1.26 29.14
CA SER A 452 -11.34 0.22 30.02
C SER A 452 -11.84 0.80 31.35
N VAL A 453 -11.02 1.58 32.05
CA VAL A 453 -11.38 2.17 33.35
C VAL A 453 -12.53 3.15 33.20
N GLY A 454 -12.51 4.00 32.17
CA GLY A 454 -13.59 4.95 31.88
C GLY A 454 -14.91 4.23 31.59
N PHE A 455 -14.90 3.19 30.74
CA PHE A 455 -16.06 2.37 30.44
C PHE A 455 -16.57 1.60 31.66
N THR A 456 -15.68 1.07 32.50
CA THR A 456 -16.04 0.38 33.75
C THR A 456 -16.67 1.33 34.77
N ILE A 457 -16.13 2.54 34.95
CA ILE A 457 -16.74 3.55 35.81
C ILE A 457 -18.11 3.96 35.25
N PHE A 458 -18.21 4.21 33.95
CA PHE A 458 -19.45 4.61 33.28
C PHE A 458 -20.53 3.52 33.38
N LEU A 459 -20.32 2.37 32.73
CA LEU A 459 -21.30 1.27 32.66
C LEU A 459 -21.53 0.61 34.02
N GLY A 460 -20.49 0.46 34.86
CA GLY A 460 -20.60 -0.15 36.18
C GLY A 460 -21.51 0.62 37.13
N ASN A 461 -21.51 1.96 37.06
CA ASN A 461 -22.44 2.78 37.83
C ASN A 461 -23.88 2.67 37.30
N LEU A 462 -24.09 2.59 35.98
CA LEU A 462 -25.42 2.33 35.40
C LEU A 462 -25.96 0.95 35.82
N LEU A 463 -25.12 -0.08 35.73
CA LEU A 463 -25.42 -1.47 36.11
C LEU A 463 -25.85 -1.59 37.58
N VAL A 464 -25.03 -1.12 38.53
CA VAL A 464 -25.32 -1.23 39.97
C VAL A 464 -26.54 -0.37 40.36
N LYS A 465 -26.77 0.76 39.68
CA LYS A 465 -27.95 1.60 39.89
C LYS A 465 -29.24 0.92 39.40
N ASN A 466 -29.23 0.29 38.22
CA ASN A 466 -30.36 -0.51 37.73
C ASN A 466 -30.58 -1.78 38.55
N TRP A 467 -29.53 -2.43 39.04
CA TRP A 467 -29.63 -3.59 39.95
C TRP A 467 -30.43 -3.23 41.22
N ARG A 468 -30.13 -2.09 41.86
CA ARG A 468 -30.89 -1.61 43.03
C ARG A 468 -32.39 -1.43 42.75
N ILE A 469 -32.76 -1.00 41.53
CA ILE A 469 -34.16 -0.88 41.12
C ILE A 469 -34.77 -2.28 41.03
N TRP A 470 -34.16 -3.21 40.29
CA TRP A 470 -34.64 -4.59 40.17
C TRP A 470 -34.85 -5.27 41.53
N LEU A 471 -33.88 -5.20 42.45
CA LEU A 471 -33.98 -5.76 43.81
C LEU A 471 -35.11 -5.18 44.68
N LEU A 472 -35.67 -4.02 44.32
CA LEU A 472 -36.80 -3.42 45.03
C LEU A 472 -38.15 -4.00 44.56
N PHE A 473 -38.25 -4.35 43.28
CA PHE A 473 -39.47 -4.87 42.64
C PHE A 473 -39.52 -6.41 42.61
N ASP A 474 -38.37 -7.10 42.61
CA ASP A 474 -38.24 -8.57 42.64
C ASP A 474 -38.50 -9.16 44.05
N ASN A 475 -39.60 -8.75 44.69
CA ASN A 475 -39.95 -9.13 46.06
C ASN A 475 -41.45 -9.47 46.17
N PRO A 476 -41.83 -10.76 46.15
CA PRO A 476 -43.23 -11.20 46.10
C PRO A 476 -44.03 -10.93 47.39
N LYS A 477 -43.45 -10.26 48.39
CA LYS A 477 -44.13 -9.85 49.63
C LYS A 477 -44.14 -8.34 49.87
N LEU A 478 -43.75 -7.53 48.87
CA LEU A 478 -43.76 -6.05 48.87
C LEU A 478 -43.23 -5.37 50.16
N LYS A 479 -42.34 -6.03 50.91
CA LYS A 479 -41.78 -5.47 52.14
C LYS A 479 -40.89 -4.26 51.81
N LYS A 480 -41.32 -3.07 52.23
CA LYS A 480 -40.62 -1.79 52.08
C LYS A 480 -39.18 -1.88 52.62
N ARG A 481 -38.20 -2.05 51.71
CA ARG A 481 -36.76 -2.14 52.01
C ARG A 481 -36.05 -0.85 51.59
N THR A 482 -35.58 -0.08 52.55
CA THR A 482 -34.78 1.13 52.32
C THR A 482 -33.32 0.76 52.03
N ILE A 483 -32.97 0.67 50.74
CA ILE A 483 -31.58 0.42 50.30
C ILE A 483 -30.84 1.76 50.17
N THR A 484 -29.91 2.02 51.09
CA THR A 484 -29.04 3.21 51.12
C THR A 484 -27.89 3.09 50.12
N ASN A 485 -27.55 4.19 49.43
CA ASN A 485 -26.46 4.26 48.45
C ASN A 485 -25.09 3.77 48.96
N TRP A 486 -24.80 3.91 50.25
CA TRP A 486 -23.61 3.35 50.90
C TRP A 486 -23.44 1.83 50.71
N LYS A 487 -24.53 1.07 50.54
CA LYS A 487 -24.48 -0.38 50.30
C LYS A 487 -24.23 -0.75 48.82
N LEU A 488 -24.20 0.24 47.92
CA LEU A 488 -23.94 0.03 46.49
C LEU A 488 -22.48 0.30 46.12
N TYR A 489 -21.81 1.27 46.75
CA TYR A 489 -20.43 1.63 46.39
C TYR A 489 -19.43 0.46 46.43
N PRO A 490 -19.50 -0.51 47.38
CA PRO A 490 -18.62 -1.68 47.35
C PRO A 490 -18.73 -2.54 46.09
N TRP A 491 -19.91 -2.58 45.44
CA TRP A 491 -20.11 -3.32 44.19
C TRP A 491 -19.44 -2.61 43.01
N VAL A 492 -19.58 -1.28 42.91
CA VAL A 492 -18.89 -0.48 41.88
C VAL A 492 -17.37 -0.57 42.06
N ALA A 493 -16.89 -0.44 43.31
CA ALA A 493 -15.48 -0.56 43.63
C ALA A 493 -14.92 -1.97 43.34
N GLY A 494 -15.68 -3.03 43.64
CA GLY A 494 -15.29 -4.42 43.33
C GLY A 494 -15.18 -4.68 41.83
N ILE A 495 -16.15 -4.21 41.03
CA ILE A 495 -16.10 -4.33 39.56
C ILE A 495 -14.88 -3.58 39.00
N LEU A 496 -14.58 -2.38 39.51
CA LEU A 496 -13.41 -1.61 39.10
C LEU A 496 -12.08 -2.25 39.54
N ALA A 497 -12.03 -2.85 40.73
CA ALA A 497 -10.83 -3.55 41.22
C ALA A 497 -10.48 -4.77 40.35
N VAL A 498 -11.49 -5.50 39.85
CA VAL A 498 -11.27 -6.61 38.88
C VAL A 498 -10.76 -6.07 37.54
N ASP A 499 -11.30 -4.95 37.05
CA ASP A 499 -10.83 -4.31 35.80
C ASP A 499 -9.35 -3.91 35.90
N ILE A 500 -8.98 -3.24 36.99
CA ILE A 500 -7.60 -2.81 37.28
C ILE A 500 -6.66 -4.01 37.46
N LEU A 501 -7.13 -5.11 38.06
CA LEU A 501 -6.35 -6.34 38.19
C LEU A 501 -6.05 -6.98 36.82
N ILE A 502 -7.05 -7.07 35.94
CA ILE A 502 -6.87 -7.62 34.58
C ILE A 502 -5.95 -6.71 33.76
N LEU A 503 -6.10 -5.38 33.85
CA LEU A 503 -5.20 -4.42 33.18
C LEU A 503 -3.76 -4.46 33.74
N GLY A 504 -3.60 -4.70 35.04
CA GLY A 504 -2.31 -4.93 35.68
C GLY A 504 -1.63 -6.20 35.16
N LEU A 505 -2.37 -7.31 35.06
CA LEU A 505 -1.89 -8.55 34.46
C LEU A 505 -1.56 -8.39 32.97
N TRP A 506 -2.41 -7.69 32.19
CA TRP A 506 -2.12 -7.35 30.79
C TRP A 506 -0.80 -6.57 30.63
N THR A 507 -0.56 -5.60 31.52
CA THR A 507 0.65 -4.76 31.49
C THR A 507 1.91 -5.47 32.01
N GLY A 508 1.75 -6.44 32.92
CA GLY A 508 2.85 -7.20 33.52
C GLY A 508 3.22 -8.49 32.78
N LEU A 509 2.27 -9.12 32.08
CA LEU A 509 2.46 -10.35 31.32
C LEU A 509 2.65 -10.10 29.82
N GLY A 510 2.20 -8.96 29.29
CA GLY A 510 2.34 -8.59 27.88
C GLY A 510 3.46 -7.59 27.66
N ASN A 511 4.36 -7.89 26.72
CA ASN A 511 5.41 -6.99 26.24
C ASN A 511 4.84 -5.90 25.32
N ILE A 512 4.00 -5.02 25.89
CA ILE A 512 3.36 -3.89 25.20
C ILE A 512 4.45 -2.91 24.73
N ARG A 513 4.59 -2.76 23.42
CA ARG A 513 5.55 -1.84 22.79
C ARG A 513 4.93 -1.13 21.59
N SER A 514 5.64 -0.11 21.10
CA SER A 514 5.38 0.41 19.76
C SER A 514 6.43 -0.17 18.82
N GLU A 515 6.01 -0.60 17.62
CA GLU A 515 6.89 -1.13 16.59
C GLU A 515 6.67 -0.39 15.27
N PRO A 516 7.73 0.03 14.57
CA PRO A 516 7.62 0.56 13.22
C PRO A 516 7.24 -0.57 12.26
N ARG A 517 6.26 -0.33 11.39
CA ARG A 517 5.90 -1.25 10.30
C ARG A 517 5.78 -0.51 8.96
N ALA A 518 6.45 -1.05 7.95
CA ALA A 518 6.39 -0.58 6.56
C ALA A 518 5.54 -1.52 5.69
N GLY A 519 5.08 -1.05 4.53
CA GLY A 519 4.33 -1.88 3.57
C GLY A 519 2.94 -2.33 4.04
N ILE A 520 2.30 -1.56 4.94
CA ILE A 520 0.94 -1.81 5.46
C ILE A 520 0.02 -0.66 4.99
N ASP A 521 -1.25 -0.95 4.72
CA ASP A 521 -2.30 0.05 4.45
C ASP A 521 -2.03 1.06 3.30
N GLY A 522 -1.20 0.68 2.34
CA GLY A 522 -0.81 1.56 1.23
C GLY A 522 0.42 2.44 1.51
N LEU A 523 1.08 2.27 2.66
CA LEU A 523 2.44 2.79 2.88
C LEU A 523 3.38 2.20 1.82
N SER A 524 4.22 3.04 1.22
CA SER A 524 5.27 2.58 0.31
C SER A 524 6.36 1.77 1.05
N LYS A 525 7.22 1.09 0.30
CA LYS A 525 8.33 0.26 0.81
C LYS A 525 9.30 1.01 1.73
N TYR A 526 9.41 2.33 1.56
CA TYR A 526 10.29 3.20 2.36
C TYR A 526 9.52 4.09 3.34
N GLU A 527 8.22 3.86 3.52
CA GLU A 527 7.39 4.53 4.51
C GLU A 527 6.97 3.57 5.61
N TYR A 528 6.99 4.04 6.86
CA TYR A 528 6.55 3.26 8.01
C TYR A 528 5.64 4.07 8.91
N SER A 529 4.76 3.37 9.62
CA SER A 529 4.01 3.92 10.74
C SER A 529 4.25 3.09 11.99
N ASP A 530 4.26 3.76 13.14
CA ASP A 530 4.39 3.09 14.44
C ASP A 530 3.04 2.47 14.83
N VAL A 531 3.05 1.25 15.35
CA VAL A 531 1.84 0.57 15.85
C VAL A 531 2.05 -0.03 17.23
N CYS A 532 1.01 -0.01 18.05
CA CYS A 532 0.99 -0.69 19.34
C CYS A 532 0.90 -2.20 19.14
N THR A 533 1.85 -2.96 19.69
CA THR A 533 1.89 -4.42 19.58
C THR A 533 2.08 -5.08 20.94
N ASN A 534 1.57 -6.31 21.05
CA ASN A 534 1.72 -7.18 22.21
C ASN A 534 2.43 -8.47 21.80
N ASP A 535 2.73 -9.32 22.79
CA ASP A 535 2.91 -10.75 22.58
C ASP A 535 1.61 -11.53 22.83
N LYS A 536 1.68 -12.86 22.62
CA LYS A 536 0.57 -13.80 22.83
C LYS A 536 0.01 -13.80 24.26
N GLY A 537 0.81 -13.42 25.27
CA GLY A 537 0.36 -13.28 26.65
C GLY A 537 -0.49 -12.02 26.83
N GLY A 538 -0.02 -10.89 26.30
CA GLY A 538 -0.77 -9.64 26.23
C GLY A 538 -2.09 -9.80 25.46
N ASP A 539 -2.08 -10.46 24.29
CA ASP A 539 -3.31 -10.69 23.51
C ASP A 539 -4.32 -11.57 24.27
N THR A 540 -3.84 -12.63 24.95
CA THR A 540 -4.69 -13.50 25.79
C THR A 540 -5.35 -12.69 26.92
N MET A 541 -4.61 -11.80 27.59
CA MET A 541 -5.16 -10.93 28.63
C MET A 541 -6.13 -9.89 28.06
N LEU A 542 -5.90 -9.40 26.84
CA LEU A 542 -6.81 -8.48 26.15
C LEU A 542 -8.14 -9.15 25.79
N TYR A 543 -8.13 -10.41 25.36
CA TYR A 543 -9.36 -11.20 25.15
C TYR A 543 -10.12 -11.44 26.47
N ILE A 544 -9.42 -11.73 27.57
CA ILE A 544 -10.04 -11.87 28.91
C ILE A 544 -10.70 -10.55 29.35
N LEU A 545 -10.04 -9.41 29.12
CA LEU A 545 -10.59 -8.08 29.38
C LEU A 545 -11.86 -7.81 28.53
N LEU A 546 -11.83 -8.14 27.24
CA LEU A 546 -12.98 -8.00 26.34
C LEU A 546 -14.17 -8.85 26.78
N VAL A 547 -13.93 -10.10 27.19
CA VAL A 547 -14.96 -11.00 27.75
C VAL A 547 -15.54 -10.42 29.05
N PHE A 548 -14.71 -9.86 29.94
CA PHE A 548 -15.19 -9.20 31.16
C PHE A 548 -16.10 -8.00 30.86
N HIS A 549 -15.75 -7.16 29.87
CA HIS A 549 -16.62 -6.08 29.40
C HIS A 549 -17.92 -6.58 28.75
N GLY A 550 -17.85 -7.63 27.94
CA GLY A 550 -19.03 -8.28 27.35
C GLY A 550 -20.01 -8.81 28.41
N ILE A 551 -19.52 -9.48 29.45
CA ILE A 551 -20.34 -9.98 30.56
C ILE A 551 -20.99 -8.82 31.35
N LYS A 552 -20.24 -7.75 31.64
CA LYS A 552 -20.79 -6.53 32.28
C LYS A 552 -21.93 -5.92 31.47
N LEU A 553 -21.79 -5.87 30.13
CA LEU A 553 -22.81 -5.35 29.22
C LEU A 553 -24.04 -6.25 29.10
N LEU A 554 -23.86 -7.56 28.96
CA LEU A 554 -24.96 -8.53 28.90
C LEU A 554 -25.81 -8.50 30.18
N LEU A 555 -25.16 -8.40 31.35
CA LEU A 555 -25.86 -8.25 32.63
C LEU A 555 -26.60 -6.91 32.72
N ALA A 556 -26.02 -5.82 32.22
CA ALA A 556 -26.67 -4.52 32.15
C ALA A 556 -27.92 -4.57 31.25
N CYS A 557 -27.85 -5.23 30.09
CA CYS A 557 -29.00 -5.45 29.19
C CYS A 557 -30.09 -6.30 29.86
N PHE A 558 -29.73 -7.41 30.51
CA PHE A 558 -30.68 -8.27 31.21
C PHE A 558 -31.47 -7.54 32.30
N ILE A 559 -30.77 -6.76 33.16
CA ILE A 559 -31.43 -5.97 34.21
C ILE A 559 -32.26 -4.84 33.58
N SER A 560 -31.76 -4.19 32.54
CA SER A 560 -32.47 -3.12 31.81
C SER A 560 -33.75 -3.60 31.11
N PHE A 561 -33.80 -4.88 30.73
CA PHE A 561 -35.01 -5.56 30.24
C PHE A 561 -35.99 -5.86 31.38
N LYS A 562 -35.50 -6.44 32.50
CA LYS A 562 -36.34 -6.78 33.67
C LYS A 562 -37.04 -5.57 34.29
N ILE A 563 -36.42 -4.40 34.31
CA ILE A 563 -37.04 -3.17 34.85
C ILE A 563 -37.96 -2.43 33.87
N LYS A 564 -38.08 -2.87 32.61
CA LYS A 564 -38.85 -2.16 31.56
C LYS A 564 -40.34 -1.99 31.90
N ALA A 565 -40.92 -2.93 32.66
CA ALA A 565 -42.33 -2.93 33.04
C ALA A 565 -42.67 -2.07 34.28
N VAL A 566 -41.68 -1.40 34.89
CA VAL A 566 -41.87 -0.62 36.13
C VAL A 566 -42.20 0.83 35.78
N ASP A 567 -43.47 1.11 35.48
CA ASP A 567 -43.97 2.45 35.16
C ASP A 567 -44.55 3.15 36.40
N ILE A 568 -43.65 3.68 37.26
CA ILE A 568 -43.98 4.50 38.42
C ILE A 568 -43.24 5.83 38.28
N GLU A 569 -43.95 6.96 38.42
CA GLU A 569 -43.37 8.30 38.17
C GLU A 569 -42.12 8.59 39.01
N GLU A 570 -42.09 8.12 40.26
CA GLU A 570 -40.96 8.28 41.18
C GLU A 570 -39.70 7.48 40.77
N PHE A 571 -39.84 6.51 39.84
CA PHE A 571 -38.77 5.64 39.32
C PHE A 571 -38.51 5.84 37.81
N ASN A 572 -39.08 6.86 37.17
CA ASN A 572 -38.96 7.20 35.74
C ASN A 572 -37.53 7.62 35.28
N GLU A 573 -36.50 7.26 36.05
CA GLU A 573 -35.09 7.32 35.64
C GLU A 573 -34.62 6.00 34.99
N SER A 574 -35.30 4.88 35.25
CA SER A 574 -34.98 3.57 34.66
C SER A 574 -34.96 3.60 33.13
N LYS A 575 -35.96 4.27 32.53
CA LYS A 575 -36.13 4.38 31.06
C LYS A 575 -34.90 5.01 30.37
N PRO A 576 -34.45 6.23 30.72
CA PRO A 576 -33.19 6.78 30.20
C PRO A 576 -31.97 5.85 30.35
N ILE A 577 -31.82 5.16 31.50
CA ILE A 577 -30.67 4.27 31.72
C ILE A 577 -30.74 3.05 30.78
N SER A 578 -31.90 2.39 30.69
CA SER A 578 -32.10 1.26 29.77
C SER A 578 -31.84 1.67 28.31
N THR A 579 -32.34 2.82 27.87
CA THR A 579 -32.09 3.33 26.51
C THR A 579 -30.59 3.54 26.24
N SER A 580 -29.84 4.13 27.19
CA SER A 580 -28.38 4.28 27.04
C SER A 580 -27.65 2.93 26.97
N VAL A 581 -28.05 1.93 27.75
CA VAL A 581 -27.46 0.58 27.71
C VAL A 581 -27.73 -0.11 26.37
N TYR A 582 -28.93 0.02 25.81
CA TYR A 582 -29.25 -0.52 24.48
C TYR A 582 -28.49 0.22 23.37
N LEU A 583 -28.33 1.55 23.46
CA LEU A 583 -27.52 2.35 22.53
C LEU A 583 -26.06 1.87 22.50
N ILE A 584 -25.42 1.71 23.67
CA ILE A 584 -24.03 1.22 23.78
C ILE A 584 -23.89 -0.16 23.10
N THR A 585 -24.87 -1.04 23.33
CA THR A 585 -24.91 -2.39 22.73
C THR A 585 -25.06 -2.33 21.20
N PHE A 586 -25.90 -1.43 20.69
CA PHE A 586 -26.07 -1.20 19.24
C PHE A 586 -24.81 -0.63 18.59
N CYS A 587 -24.13 0.33 19.23
CA CYS A 587 -22.86 0.85 18.74
C CYS A 587 -21.77 -0.24 18.68
N LEU A 588 -21.71 -1.13 19.68
CA LEU A 588 -20.77 -2.27 19.66
C LEU A 588 -21.09 -3.30 18.56
N PHE A 589 -22.37 -3.50 18.24
CA PHE A 589 -22.79 -4.34 17.10
C PHE A 589 -22.35 -3.77 15.74
N ILE A 590 -22.11 -2.46 15.64
CA ILE A 590 -21.53 -1.81 14.45
C ILE A 590 -19.99 -1.86 14.48
N VAL A 591 -19.37 -1.57 15.63
CA VAL A 591 -17.90 -1.52 15.76
C VAL A 591 -17.26 -2.89 15.51
N ILE A 592 -17.83 -3.98 16.03
CA ILE A 592 -17.19 -5.31 15.94
C ILE A 592 -17.03 -5.78 14.48
N PRO A 593 -18.06 -5.76 13.62
CA PRO A 593 -17.90 -6.08 12.19
C PRO A 593 -16.91 -5.14 11.46
N LEU A 594 -16.91 -3.83 11.78
CA LEU A 594 -15.96 -2.89 11.19
C LEU A 594 -14.52 -3.20 11.58
N MET A 595 -14.25 -3.63 12.81
CA MET A 595 -12.90 -4.05 13.24
C MET A 595 -12.43 -5.37 12.61
N ILE A 596 -13.35 -6.18 12.07
CA ILE A 596 -13.05 -7.44 11.37
C ILE A 596 -12.85 -7.21 9.86
N SER A 597 -13.45 -6.15 9.30
CA SER A 597 -13.26 -5.75 7.90
C SER A 597 -11.80 -5.35 7.65
N PRO A 598 -11.18 -5.72 6.51
CA PRO A 598 -9.89 -5.17 6.12
C PRO A 598 -10.04 -3.66 5.87
N GLN A 599 -9.37 -2.86 6.68
CA GLN A 599 -9.32 -1.39 6.61
C GLN A 599 -8.05 -0.88 7.30
N SER A 600 -7.61 0.32 6.94
CA SER A 600 -6.37 0.88 7.48
C SER A 600 -6.41 1.13 8.99
N ILE A 601 -5.25 1.07 9.64
CA ILE A 601 -5.04 1.39 11.06
C ILE A 601 -5.62 2.79 11.39
N SER A 602 -5.44 3.76 10.50
CA SER A 602 -6.05 5.10 10.63
C SER A 602 -7.58 5.03 10.66
N SER A 603 -8.22 4.22 9.80
CA SER A 603 -9.67 3.99 9.82
C SER A 603 -10.14 3.19 11.05
N GLN A 604 -9.33 2.25 11.55
CA GLN A 604 -9.61 1.51 12.79
C GLN A 604 -9.64 2.46 13.99
N VAL A 605 -8.60 3.29 14.15
CA VAL A 605 -8.52 4.34 15.19
C VAL A 605 -9.66 5.34 15.06
N ALA A 606 -9.99 5.78 13.84
CA ALA A 606 -11.11 6.68 13.59
C ALA A 606 -12.46 6.06 14.03
N THR A 607 -12.73 4.81 13.64
CA THR A 607 -13.96 4.09 14.02
C THR A 607 -14.09 3.96 15.53
N ILE A 608 -13.02 3.52 16.21
CA ILE A 608 -12.99 3.37 17.67
C ILE A 608 -13.30 4.72 18.35
N CYS A 609 -12.66 5.81 17.92
CA CYS A 609 -12.85 7.14 18.49
C CYS A 609 -14.26 7.68 18.23
N ILE A 610 -14.72 7.68 16.96
CA ILE A 610 -16.02 8.24 16.55
C ILE A 610 -17.17 7.50 17.23
N CYS A 611 -17.16 6.17 17.24
CA CYS A 611 -18.22 5.38 17.88
C CYS A 611 -18.21 5.54 19.41
N SER A 612 -17.03 5.61 20.05
CA SER A 612 -16.92 5.86 21.50
C SER A 612 -17.43 7.24 21.89
N ILE A 613 -17.06 8.28 21.13
CA ILE A 613 -17.52 9.65 21.32
C ILE A 613 -19.05 9.74 21.15
N PHE A 614 -19.58 9.21 20.04
CA PHE A 614 -21.01 9.22 19.74
C PHE A 614 -21.84 8.51 20.81
N ALA A 615 -21.48 7.27 21.17
CA ALA A 615 -22.19 6.49 22.17
C ALA A 615 -22.18 7.18 23.55
N THR A 616 -21.05 7.78 23.92
CA THR A 616 -20.88 8.48 25.22
C THR A 616 -21.67 9.79 25.25
N LEU A 617 -21.54 10.65 24.23
CA LEU A 617 -22.27 11.92 24.13
C LEU A 617 -23.79 11.72 24.13
N LEU A 618 -24.29 10.82 23.28
CA LEU A 618 -25.73 10.56 23.18
C LEU A 618 -26.28 9.90 24.46
N SER A 619 -25.49 9.05 25.13
CA SER A 619 -25.84 8.54 26.46
C SER A 619 -25.95 9.65 27.51
N ILE A 620 -25.04 10.64 27.53
CA ILE A 620 -25.13 11.79 28.45
C ILE A 620 -26.40 12.61 28.13
N ALA A 621 -26.66 12.88 26.85
CA ALA A 621 -27.85 13.61 26.41
C ALA A 621 -29.15 12.94 26.89
N ILE A 622 -29.26 11.61 26.77
CA ILE A 622 -30.40 10.82 27.26
C ILE A 622 -30.50 10.88 28.80
N LEU A 623 -29.40 10.62 29.51
CA LEU A 623 -29.35 10.51 30.98
C LEU A 623 -29.55 11.84 31.73
N PHE A 624 -29.17 12.96 31.12
CA PHE A 624 -29.12 14.28 31.76
C PHE A 624 -29.96 15.35 31.06
N GLY A 625 -30.08 15.35 29.73
CA GLY A 625 -30.85 16.35 29.00
C GLY A 625 -32.31 16.39 29.43
N SER A 626 -32.93 15.22 29.60
CA SER A 626 -34.31 15.09 30.13
C SER A 626 -34.50 15.62 31.56
N LYS A 627 -33.42 15.70 32.37
CA LYS A 627 -33.43 16.26 33.73
C LYS A 627 -33.21 17.77 33.72
N PHE A 628 -32.20 18.25 33.00
CA PHE A 628 -31.91 19.68 32.88
C PHE A 628 -33.03 20.42 32.14
N TYR A 629 -33.66 19.83 31.12
CA TYR A 629 -34.86 20.38 30.48
C TYR A 629 -36.04 20.51 31.45
N LYS A 630 -36.33 19.47 32.25
CA LYS A 630 -37.36 19.53 33.31
C LYS A 630 -37.02 20.56 34.41
N MET A 631 -35.73 20.77 34.69
CA MET A 631 -35.26 21.77 35.64
C MET A 631 -35.39 23.20 35.10
N ALA A 632 -35.08 23.44 33.82
CA ALA A 632 -35.27 24.75 33.18
C ALA A 632 -36.77 25.11 33.04
N THR A 633 -37.59 24.14 32.61
CA THR A 633 -39.03 24.36 32.35
C THR A 633 -39.91 24.36 33.60
N LYS A 634 -39.53 23.69 34.69
CA LYS A 634 -40.31 23.62 35.95
C LYS A 634 -39.59 24.18 37.18
N GLY A 635 -38.38 24.73 37.03
CA GLY A 635 -37.48 25.09 38.14
C GLY A 635 -36.90 26.50 38.10
N LEU A 636 -37.39 27.37 37.21
CA LEU A 636 -37.16 28.83 37.29
C LEU A 636 -38.18 29.57 38.18
N ALA A 637 -39.13 28.84 38.77
CA ALA A 637 -40.05 29.34 39.80
C ALA A 637 -39.34 29.48 41.17
N LEU A 638 -38.41 30.44 41.26
CA LEU A 638 -37.68 30.77 42.49
C LEU A 638 -38.55 31.66 43.41
N ASN A 639 -39.51 31.07 44.14
CA ASN A 639 -40.09 31.66 45.37
C ASN A 639 -41.08 30.72 46.10
N GLU A 640 -40.58 29.84 46.99
CA GLU A 640 -41.33 29.28 48.13
C GLU A 640 -40.35 28.81 49.24
N THR A 641 -39.46 29.69 49.70
CA THR A 641 -38.53 29.33 50.82
C THR A 641 -38.08 30.51 51.69
N PHE A 642 -38.71 31.69 51.58
CA PHE A 642 -38.41 32.88 52.41
C PHE A 642 -39.60 33.38 53.26
N ALA A 643 -40.75 32.70 53.21
CA ALA A 643 -41.95 33.08 53.95
C ALA A 643 -42.13 32.23 55.23
N THR A 644 -41.22 32.34 56.21
CA THR A 644 -41.38 31.63 57.51
C THR A 644 -40.64 32.29 58.69
N SER A 645 -40.79 33.61 58.89
CA SER A 645 -40.32 34.25 60.14
C SER A 645 -41.08 35.50 60.58
N THR A 646 -42.41 35.42 60.73
CA THR A 646 -43.14 36.35 61.62
C THR A 646 -44.26 35.63 62.36
N LYS A 647 -44.41 35.91 63.65
CA LYS A 647 -45.55 35.46 64.47
C LYS A 647 -46.71 36.43 64.28
N SER A 648 -47.93 35.93 64.11
CA SER A 648 -49.10 36.38 64.91
C SER A 648 -50.36 35.54 64.68
N SER A 649 -51.08 35.37 65.79
CA SER A 649 -52.46 34.94 66.04
C SER A 649 -53.55 35.03 64.95
N SER A 650 -54.68 34.35 65.27
CA SER A 650 -56.09 34.66 64.88
C SER A 650 -56.50 34.45 63.40
N PHE A 651 -57.77 34.19 63.03
CA PHE A 651 -58.99 33.74 63.76
C PHE A 651 -60.13 33.47 62.74
N SER A 652 -61.00 32.49 63.00
CA SER A 652 -62.34 32.29 62.36
C SER A 652 -62.39 31.88 60.86
N LEU A 653 -63.35 31.06 60.41
CA LEU A 653 -64.68 31.36 59.80
C LEU A 653 -64.61 32.14 58.45
N SER A 654 -65.47 31.91 57.44
CA SER A 654 -66.49 30.87 57.17
C SER A 654 -67.15 31.11 55.79
N LEU A 655 -67.78 30.08 55.18
CA LEU A 655 -68.74 30.19 54.05
C LEU A 655 -68.15 30.78 52.75
N GLU A 656 -68.80 30.85 51.58
CA GLU A 656 -70.07 30.32 51.02
C GLU A 656 -69.71 29.47 49.74
N LYS A 657 -70.52 28.60 49.09
CA LYS A 657 -71.75 28.79 48.28
C LYS A 657 -71.61 29.86 47.17
N GLU A 658 -72.22 29.76 45.98
CA GLU A 658 -73.24 28.87 45.39
C GLU A 658 -72.85 28.54 43.91
N GLU A 659 -73.34 27.47 43.25
CA GLU A 659 -74.53 27.41 42.35
C GLU A 659 -74.73 28.62 41.40
N LYS A 660 -75.21 28.49 40.15
CA LYS A 660 -75.81 27.37 39.39
C LYS A 660 -75.46 27.53 37.88
N ASP A 661 -75.80 26.64 36.93
CA ASP A 661 -77.16 26.36 36.43
C ASP A 661 -77.37 24.93 35.89
N GLU A 662 -78.65 24.53 35.87
CA GLU A 662 -79.18 23.30 35.24
C GLU A 662 -79.61 23.63 33.77
N HIS A 663 -79.99 22.74 32.86
CA HIS A 663 -80.82 21.51 32.87
C HIS A 663 -80.45 20.66 31.62
N VAL A 664 -80.90 19.41 31.36
CA VAL A 664 -82.27 18.88 31.30
C VAL A 664 -82.30 17.36 31.54
N LYS A 665 -83.11 16.92 32.53
CA LYS A 665 -83.96 15.69 32.65
C LYS A 665 -83.46 14.30 32.18
N GLU A 666 -83.37 13.31 33.09
CA GLU A 666 -84.38 12.24 33.42
C GLU A 666 -84.48 11.10 32.36
N GLU A 667 -84.38 9.79 32.68
CA GLU A 667 -83.98 9.08 33.92
C GLU A 667 -83.18 7.77 33.55
N ILE A 668 -83.38 6.48 33.94
CA ILE A 668 -84.34 5.78 34.81
C ILE A 668 -83.74 4.51 35.51
N LYS A 669 -84.35 4.18 36.66
CA LYS A 669 -84.39 2.91 37.47
C LYS A 669 -84.18 1.56 36.70
N LYS A 670 -83.73 0.43 37.30
CA LYS A 670 -83.30 0.10 38.69
C LYS A 670 -82.57 -1.26 38.84
N SER A 671 -81.59 -1.31 39.76
CA SER A 671 -81.24 -2.35 40.76
C SER A 671 -81.57 -3.88 40.58
N GLN A 672 -80.50 -4.68 40.71
CA GLN A 672 -80.34 -5.87 41.59
C GLN A 672 -80.91 -7.28 41.22
N ALA A 673 -80.00 -8.10 40.66
CA ALA A 673 -79.42 -9.33 41.27
C ALA A 673 -80.12 -10.72 41.21
N SER A 674 -79.26 -11.74 41.05
CA SER A 674 -79.48 -13.21 41.12
C SER A 674 -80.22 -13.83 39.92
N SER A 675 -79.74 -14.88 39.22
CA SER A 675 -78.62 -15.83 39.44
C SER A 675 -78.02 -16.25 38.06
N ASN A 676 -77.09 -17.21 37.83
CA ASN A 676 -76.46 -18.33 38.57
C ASN A 676 -74.96 -18.43 38.17
N ILE A 677 -74.01 -18.66 39.09
CA ILE A 677 -73.41 -19.95 39.52
C ILE A 677 -72.57 -20.72 38.46
N ASN A 678 -71.23 -20.58 38.60
CA ASN A 678 -70.11 -21.53 38.46
C ASN A 678 -70.09 -22.56 37.30
N TYR A 679 -68.96 -22.78 36.60
CA TYR A 679 -67.75 -23.37 37.23
C TYR A 679 -66.38 -22.98 36.59
N ASN A 680 -65.31 -23.57 37.15
CA ASN A 680 -63.90 -23.26 36.90
C ASN A 680 -63.23 -24.01 35.71
N SER A 681 -62.24 -23.33 35.13
CA SER A 681 -60.92 -23.83 34.68
C SER A 681 -60.68 -24.45 33.28
N ARG A 682 -59.51 -24.07 32.74
CA ARG A 682 -58.50 -24.88 32.02
C ARG A 682 -58.83 -25.61 30.70
N LEU A 683 -58.19 -25.10 29.65
CA LEU A 683 -57.23 -25.80 28.76
C LEU A 683 -57.75 -26.70 27.60
N ALA A 684 -57.19 -26.47 26.41
CA ALA A 684 -57.00 -27.43 25.28
C ALA A 684 -58.23 -27.97 24.51
N HIS A 685 -58.11 -28.53 23.28
CA HIS A 685 -57.30 -28.21 22.07
C HIS A 685 -57.74 -29.15 20.90
N PHE A 686 -57.90 -28.64 19.65
CA PHE A 686 -58.23 -29.43 18.42
C PHE A 686 -59.60 -30.17 18.46
N THR A 687 -60.28 -30.65 17.39
CA THR A 687 -60.11 -30.87 15.92
C THR A 687 -61.54 -31.09 15.33
N SER A 688 -61.91 -30.96 14.04
CA SER A 688 -61.33 -30.41 12.79
C SER A 688 -62.40 -30.44 11.64
N ASP A 689 -61.99 -30.02 10.43
CA ASP A 689 -62.49 -30.40 9.08
C ASP A 689 -63.82 -29.87 8.45
N GLU A 690 -63.64 -29.35 7.22
CA GLU A 690 -64.44 -29.35 5.96
C GLU A 690 -65.82 -28.65 5.71
N SER A 691 -65.84 -27.96 4.56
CA SER A 691 -66.91 -27.83 3.52
C SER A 691 -68.07 -26.80 3.61
N ASP A 692 -67.92 -25.74 2.78
CA ASP A 692 -68.77 -25.36 1.63
C ASP A 692 -70.18 -24.68 1.71
N MET A 693 -70.39 -23.82 0.69
CA MET A 693 -71.65 -23.28 0.10
C MET A 693 -72.40 -22.15 0.87
N ASP A 694 -73.07 -21.17 0.24
CA ASP A 694 -73.38 -20.97 -1.19
C ASP A 694 -73.69 -19.51 -1.63
N GLU A 695 -73.64 -19.25 -2.96
CA GLU A 695 -74.34 -18.22 -3.82
C GLU A 695 -74.47 -16.72 -3.41
N LYS A 696 -74.59 -15.67 -4.27
CA LYS A 696 -74.55 -15.34 -5.73
C LYS A 696 -74.58 -13.77 -5.82
N SER A 697 -74.50 -12.99 -6.92
CA SER A 697 -74.01 -13.05 -8.33
C SER A 697 -74.18 -11.66 -9.01
N LYS A 698 -73.70 -11.47 -10.26
CA LYS A 698 -73.98 -10.34 -11.22
C LYS A 698 -73.30 -8.98 -10.90
N GLN A 699 -72.84 -8.14 -11.84
CA GLN A 699 -72.68 -8.16 -13.33
C GLN A 699 -71.73 -6.97 -13.71
N GLU A 700 -71.03 -6.83 -14.86
CA GLU A 700 -70.84 -7.70 -16.05
C GLU A 700 -69.43 -7.49 -16.68
N GLU A 701 -69.26 -6.83 -17.85
CA GLU A 701 -68.01 -6.78 -18.65
C GLU A 701 -67.76 -5.43 -19.38
N GLN A 702 -66.49 -5.14 -19.77
CA GLN A 702 -66.06 -4.92 -21.18
C GLN A 702 -64.56 -4.58 -21.34
N SER A 703 -64.02 -4.65 -22.57
CA SER A 703 -62.56 -4.63 -22.87
C SER A 703 -62.17 -4.06 -24.26
N SER A 704 -60.93 -3.53 -24.39
CA SER A 704 -60.15 -3.23 -25.62
C SER A 704 -58.79 -2.60 -25.19
N GLN A 705 -57.59 -2.79 -25.75
CA GLN A 705 -57.00 -3.16 -27.06
C GLN A 705 -56.34 -2.01 -27.88
N GLN A 706 -55.07 -1.72 -27.55
CA GLN A 706 -53.85 -1.77 -28.42
C GLN A 706 -53.65 -0.84 -29.65
N GLN A 707 -52.36 -0.63 -30.03
CA GLN A 707 -51.75 0.09 -31.19
C GLN A 707 -51.28 1.55 -30.93
N ASN A 708 -50.22 2.12 -31.56
CA ASN A 708 -49.00 1.61 -32.26
C ASN A 708 -47.94 2.76 -32.42
N ASP A 709 -46.70 2.41 -32.80
CA ASP A 709 -45.54 3.29 -33.20
C ASP A 709 -45.73 3.99 -34.58
N PRO A 710 -44.89 4.95 -35.10
CA PRO A 710 -43.40 4.95 -35.06
C PRO A 710 -42.57 6.30 -35.08
N ASN A 711 -41.25 6.15 -34.88
CA ASN A 711 -40.03 6.88 -35.38
C ASN A 711 -40.11 8.29 -36.05
N ASN A 712 -39.14 9.18 -35.73
CA ASN A 712 -37.97 9.46 -36.61
C ASN A 712 -36.79 10.24 -35.93
N GLU A 713 -35.71 10.51 -36.70
CA GLU A 713 -34.43 11.19 -36.39
C GLU A 713 -34.58 12.71 -36.04
N ASP A 714 -33.60 13.50 -35.54
CA ASP A 714 -32.18 13.70 -35.95
C ASP A 714 -31.33 14.43 -34.84
N SER A 715 -30.29 15.22 -35.20
CA SER A 715 -29.07 15.44 -34.40
C SER A 715 -28.62 16.91 -34.14
N THR A 716 -27.82 17.13 -33.09
CA THR A 716 -26.83 18.23 -32.81
C THR A 716 -26.21 17.95 -31.41
N GLN A 717 -24.91 18.06 -31.06
CA GLN A 717 -23.74 18.94 -31.32
C GLN A 717 -23.54 20.14 -30.35
N GLN A 718 -22.25 20.44 -30.08
CA GLN A 718 -21.67 21.49 -29.21
C GLN A 718 -21.86 21.26 -27.69
N GLN A 719 -20.86 21.28 -26.78
CA GLN A 719 -19.47 21.81 -26.71
C GLN A 719 -19.36 23.32 -26.37
N GLU A 720 -19.09 23.65 -25.10
CA GLU A 720 -18.68 25.02 -24.72
C GLU A 720 -17.82 25.08 -23.43
N GLN A 721 -16.74 25.87 -23.50
CA GLN A 721 -15.80 26.34 -22.46
C GLN A 721 -14.93 27.43 -23.13
N PRO A 722 -14.22 28.31 -22.40
CA PRO A 722 -14.27 28.64 -20.98
C PRO A 722 -14.54 30.15 -20.75
N GLN A 723 -14.38 30.65 -19.52
CA GLN A 723 -14.11 32.09 -19.32
C GLN A 723 -13.21 32.36 -18.09
N ASN A 724 -12.15 33.13 -18.31
CA ASN A 724 -11.33 33.73 -17.24
C ASN A 724 -11.93 35.08 -16.82
N ASN A 725 -11.54 35.56 -15.64
CA ASN A 725 -11.07 36.94 -15.48
C ASN A 725 -10.09 37.02 -14.30
N ASN A 726 -9.07 37.86 -14.45
CA ASN A 726 -8.19 38.30 -13.36
C ASN A 726 -8.72 39.63 -12.83
N ASP A 727 -8.30 40.01 -11.62
CA ASP A 727 -8.00 41.41 -11.28
C ASP A 727 -6.89 41.42 -10.22
N GLU A 728 -6.01 42.42 -10.27
CA GLU A 728 -4.91 42.64 -9.32
C GLU A 728 -5.28 43.79 -8.37
N GLU A 729 -4.85 43.73 -7.09
CA GLU A 729 -4.53 44.97 -6.37
C GLU A 729 -3.43 44.77 -5.31
N ASN A 730 -2.52 45.74 -5.21
CA ASN A 730 -1.41 45.74 -4.27
C ASN A 730 -1.77 46.50 -2.98
N ASN A 731 -1.20 46.11 -1.83
CA ASN A 731 -0.79 47.10 -0.81
C ASN A 731 0.25 46.61 0.21
N ASN A 732 0.96 47.57 0.82
CA ASN A 732 2.13 47.36 1.68
C ASN A 732 1.79 47.33 3.19
N ASN A 733 2.55 46.57 4.01
CA ASN A 733 3.53 47.13 4.98
C ASN A 733 3.98 46.18 6.13
N ASN A 734 5.28 46.22 6.44
CA ASN A 734 5.96 46.20 7.74
C ASN A 734 5.55 45.21 8.87
N ASN A 735 6.44 44.24 9.17
CA ASN A 735 7.34 44.18 10.36
C ASN A 735 7.83 42.72 10.56
N ASN A 736 9.12 42.35 10.70
CA ASN A 736 10.28 42.74 11.54
C ASN A 736 10.50 41.81 12.76
N ILE A 737 11.72 41.27 12.90
CA ILE A 737 12.34 40.72 14.15
C ILE A 737 11.76 39.35 14.62
N GLU A 738 12.48 38.36 15.19
CA GLU A 738 13.86 38.25 15.74
C GLU A 738 14.57 36.90 15.36
N SER A 739 15.70 36.57 16.01
CA SER A 739 16.56 35.40 15.74
C SER A 739 17.10 34.71 17.00
N GLU A 740 17.08 33.37 17.05
CA GLU A 740 17.82 32.44 17.93
C GLU A 740 17.73 31.04 17.25
N LYS A 741 18.71 30.15 17.11
CA LYS A 741 20.10 29.95 17.59
C LYS A 741 20.30 29.35 19.00
N ASP A 742 21.29 28.44 19.03
CA ASP A 742 21.83 27.65 20.15
C ASP A 742 20.82 26.64 20.78
N VAL A 743 21.20 25.42 21.18
CA VAL A 743 22.51 24.75 21.34
C VAL A 743 22.54 23.43 20.54
#